data_AF-A0A2A4IM54-F1
#
_entry.id   AF-A0A2A4IM54-F1
#
_cell.length_a   1.000
_cell.length_b   1.000
_cell.length_c   1.000
_cell.angle_alpha   90.00
_cell.angle_beta   90.00
_cell.angle_gamma   90.00
#
_symmetry.space_group_name_H-M   'P 1'
#
loop_
_entity.id
_entity.type
_entity.pdbx_description
1 polymer ?
#
loop_
_entity_poly.entity_id
_entity_poly.type
_entity_poly.pdbx_seq_one_letter_code
_entity_poly.pdbx_strand_id
1 'polypeptide(L)'
;MKKIIKIVLIILIIPIIFSCSKKKIYDREIEAVYDKRDNSYTIIYPEYNKQYPKYISLKYGKSVKIQNGIILTYNIDTDNIPIQLNIEVNENNIKKTFNIENPLVNRNINLTIYATNFNPPLERDKIDELSVSIKSIGSTDTKDTVKIAIAENEDKRVSRENIALILPESGHIAKSNPPFIMVNKRTTFTRISVSKELSFSSRYEYTLRNNSFFSMTNQLENGKWYIAFDENGDTNLRRVYHFFIDDSSTKIIPITNKTFNIKRPFVFIDKQTFDVLYNLLYRQNRLQASTLLRNINAFKLYTSASMGKWSVNNISYTNTDDTNKLHFEDLPSHTMLMSLKAAFEPNNNLLKYEIKQMIRDIVNLDEANIPNYKETDAVTILANSLLMPFDLMYDEFSPEEIVLMKQKFIKYGETLYNYIAENPAEYRKKDTIKYASALGLIAINMLNENVNQDQIRNWHYFSMNYINGMIFSMFEKDGSFKSSISEAFDTILPILTYALSLKNVGIFDAFSLESFKNIGKYLSIVGYPSGYTLPIGYTAIDNRSKLRFDTGARSAVMELLSKMSANPLYKNYAVFAQSEAVNLRYLPYVLMWNNYYLRDNVPSNPEFQYETLLLKKIQTAIYNENIKTLNAPYLAVYAKGRNADTSFGLNHNDRMSFVYYNYGDSIIDELGYNFDTNNYELFKDADFHNGISIDNEKIEENTGSYSYIESITNYYKMFYAHAKANQQYTYSVNLKNYDRRFYYLKPNILIIKEDIEALPDITREYHVYGYKYKWAFNSKLPMVLENNKFIIEGNYSSTYVEILSQNELEYKVIQTNIGNNILYRAEVFTKENIKKFEPWVIVKTMPKNNVPIAMRRNIINTNITINSFTSTNLNFKAGYKDYNINIANYKNTSDNTNKINNIVYTENRESVIISSY
;
A
#
# COMPACT_ATOMS: atom_id res chain seq x y z
N MET A 1 -28.61 -38.37 -64.06
CA MET A 1 -27.39 -37.55 -63.79
C MET A 1 -27.60 -36.04 -63.89
N LYS A 2 -28.13 -35.47 -64.98
CA LYS A 2 -28.26 -34.00 -65.15
C LYS A 2 -29.06 -33.28 -64.04
N LYS A 3 -30.11 -33.89 -63.47
CA LYS A 3 -30.89 -33.30 -62.35
C LYS A 3 -30.11 -33.26 -61.02
N ILE A 4 -29.33 -34.30 -60.71
CA ILE A 4 -28.51 -34.37 -59.50
C ILE A 4 -27.35 -33.38 -59.61
N ILE A 5 -26.69 -33.30 -60.77
CA ILE A 5 -25.62 -32.33 -61.02
C ILE A 5 -26.16 -30.89 -60.90
N LYS A 6 -27.38 -30.60 -61.38
CA LYS A 6 -28.01 -29.28 -61.26
C LYS A 6 -28.35 -28.92 -59.81
N ILE A 7 -28.82 -29.88 -59.01
CA ILE A 7 -29.07 -29.69 -57.57
C ILE A 7 -27.75 -29.47 -56.81
N VAL A 8 -26.72 -30.27 -57.10
CA VAL A 8 -25.40 -30.12 -56.47
C VAL A 8 -24.73 -28.79 -56.84
N LEU A 9 -24.84 -28.34 -58.09
CA LEU A 9 -24.38 -27.02 -58.52
C LEU A 9 -25.15 -25.89 -57.83
N ILE A 10 -26.48 -26.00 -57.69
CA ILE A 10 -27.28 -25.01 -56.95
C ILE A 10 -26.87 -24.98 -55.47
N ILE A 11 -26.65 -26.13 -54.83
CA ILE A 11 -26.21 -26.22 -53.42
C ILE A 11 -24.78 -25.71 -53.22
N LEU A 12 -23.89 -25.87 -54.20
CA LEU A 12 -22.52 -25.32 -54.14
C LEU A 12 -22.47 -23.82 -54.45
N ILE A 13 -23.34 -23.34 -55.34
CA ILE A 13 -23.40 -21.94 -55.75
C ILE A 13 -24.15 -21.08 -54.72
N ILE A 14 -25.19 -21.58 -54.04
CA ILE A 14 -25.94 -20.81 -53.03
C ILE A 14 -25.03 -20.26 -51.92
N PRO A 15 -24.13 -21.03 -51.27
CA PRO A 15 -23.21 -20.51 -50.27
C PRO A 15 -22.21 -19.51 -50.85
N ILE A 16 -21.79 -19.68 -52.11
CA ILE A 16 -20.84 -18.77 -52.78
C ILE A 16 -21.52 -17.46 -53.16
N ILE A 17 -22.78 -17.49 -53.61
CA ILE A 17 -23.58 -16.29 -53.88
C ILE A 17 -23.90 -15.57 -52.55
N PHE A 18 -24.26 -16.31 -51.49
CA PHE A 18 -24.51 -15.72 -50.17
C PHE A 18 -23.23 -15.28 -49.43
N SER A 19 -22.05 -15.81 -49.76
CA SER A 19 -20.76 -15.36 -49.20
C SER A 19 -20.16 -14.20 -49.98
N CYS A 20 -20.43 -14.08 -51.28
CA CYS A 20 -19.98 -12.96 -52.11
C CYS A 20 -20.84 -11.69 -51.96
N SER A 21 -22.09 -11.78 -51.45
CA SER A 21 -22.96 -10.60 -51.29
C SER A 21 -23.12 -10.11 -49.85
N LYS A 22 -22.60 -10.81 -48.84
CA LYS A 22 -22.68 -10.39 -47.44
C LYS A 22 -21.36 -9.78 -47.01
N LYS A 23 -21.27 -8.44 -47.07
CA LYS A 23 -20.27 -7.69 -46.29
C LYS A 23 -20.37 -8.18 -44.84
N LYS A 24 -19.31 -8.80 -44.34
CA LYS A 24 -19.23 -9.19 -42.92
C LYS A 24 -18.97 -7.92 -42.11
N ILE A 25 -20.00 -7.48 -41.39
CA ILE A 25 -19.88 -6.38 -40.43
C ILE A 25 -19.29 -6.96 -39.14
N TYR A 26 -18.18 -6.38 -38.67
CA TYR A 26 -17.51 -6.77 -37.43
C TYR A 26 -17.46 -5.60 -36.45
N ASP A 27 -17.43 -5.91 -35.16
CA ASP A 27 -17.14 -4.90 -34.13
C ASP A 27 -15.61 -4.65 -34.12
N ARG A 28 -15.18 -3.42 -34.35
CA ARG A 28 -13.74 -3.07 -34.45
C ARG A 28 -13.45 -1.71 -33.83
N GLU A 29 -12.43 -1.63 -32.98
CA GLU A 29 -11.93 -0.38 -32.39
C GLU A 29 -10.89 0.26 -33.33
N ILE A 30 -10.99 1.57 -33.61
CA ILE A 30 -10.06 2.29 -34.51
C ILE A 30 -9.42 3.44 -33.72
N GLU A 31 -8.10 3.51 -33.74
CA GLU A 31 -7.34 4.54 -33.05
C GLU A 31 -7.37 5.85 -33.86
N ALA A 32 -7.79 6.96 -33.22
CA ALA A 32 -7.79 8.28 -33.84
C ALA A 32 -6.48 9.01 -33.52
N VAL A 33 -5.91 9.68 -34.53
CA VAL A 33 -4.70 10.49 -34.34
C VAL A 33 -5.12 11.91 -33.96
N TYR A 34 -4.68 12.37 -32.79
CA TYR A 34 -4.94 13.73 -32.33
C TYR A 34 -3.97 14.72 -32.97
N ASP A 35 -4.49 15.73 -33.67
CA ASP A 35 -3.70 16.87 -34.12
C ASP A 35 -3.76 18.00 -33.08
N LYS A 36 -2.62 18.26 -32.45
CA LYS A 36 -2.44 19.31 -31.43
C LYS A 36 -2.55 20.73 -32.00
N ARG A 37 -2.34 20.94 -33.30
CA ARG A 37 -2.34 22.29 -33.90
C ARG A 37 -3.74 22.85 -34.01
N ASP A 38 -4.67 22.01 -34.45
CA ASP A 38 -6.05 22.42 -34.74
C ASP A 38 -7.05 21.92 -33.68
N ASN A 39 -6.53 21.26 -32.64
CA ASN A 39 -7.28 20.67 -31.54
C ASN A 39 -8.40 19.74 -32.03
N SER A 40 -8.07 18.88 -32.99
CA SER A 40 -8.99 18.01 -33.70
C SER A 40 -8.45 16.57 -33.77
N TYR A 41 -9.35 15.62 -34.05
CA TYR A 41 -8.99 14.21 -34.22
C TYR A 41 -9.18 13.81 -35.67
N THR A 42 -8.19 13.12 -36.24
CA THR A 42 -8.26 12.52 -37.58
C THR A 42 -8.42 11.01 -37.44
N ILE A 43 -9.48 10.48 -38.06
CA ILE A 43 -9.68 9.03 -38.21
C ILE A 43 -9.20 8.63 -39.61
N ILE A 44 -8.20 7.75 -39.68
CA ILE A 44 -7.71 7.20 -40.95
C ILE A 44 -8.22 5.76 -41.07
N TYR A 45 -9.01 5.47 -42.10
CA TYR A 45 -9.43 4.11 -42.38
C TYR A 45 -8.34 3.32 -43.11
N PRO A 46 -7.91 2.14 -42.60
CA PRO A 46 -7.01 1.28 -43.35
C PRO A 46 -7.76 0.61 -44.52
N GLU A 47 -7.21 0.67 -45.73
CA GLU A 47 -7.77 0.19 -47.01
C GLU A 47 -8.05 -1.33 -47.12
N TYR A 48 -7.88 -2.12 -46.07
CA TYR A 48 -7.87 -3.58 -46.21
C TYR A 48 -9.26 -4.22 -46.29
N ASN A 49 -9.58 -4.76 -47.48
CA ASN A 49 -10.57 -5.82 -47.78
C ASN A 49 -12.08 -5.50 -47.68
N LYS A 50 -12.52 -4.25 -47.93
CA LYS A 50 -13.97 -3.90 -48.01
C LYS A 50 -14.78 -4.28 -46.75
N GLN A 51 -14.15 -4.28 -45.57
CA GLN A 51 -14.78 -4.58 -44.29
C GLN A 51 -15.24 -3.28 -43.61
N TYR A 52 -16.53 -3.17 -43.32
CA TYR A 52 -17.11 -1.99 -42.66
C TYR A 52 -17.38 -2.35 -41.19
N PRO A 53 -16.84 -1.58 -40.23
CA PRO A 53 -17.12 -1.80 -38.82
C PRO A 53 -18.54 -1.33 -38.48
N LYS A 54 -19.18 -2.05 -37.55
CA LYS A 54 -20.52 -1.71 -37.05
C LYS A 54 -20.51 -0.47 -36.15
N TYR A 55 -19.40 -0.32 -35.41
CA TYR A 55 -19.16 0.71 -34.41
C TYR A 55 -17.71 1.20 -34.52
N ILE A 56 -17.46 2.49 -34.29
CA ILE A 56 -16.12 3.05 -34.14
C ILE A 56 -16.01 3.61 -32.73
N SER A 57 -15.09 3.07 -31.93
CA SER A 57 -14.72 3.59 -30.60
C SER A 57 -13.39 4.34 -30.70
N LEU A 58 -13.37 5.61 -30.25
CA LEU A 58 -12.18 6.48 -30.30
C LEU A 58 -11.43 6.42 -28.97
N LYS A 59 -10.12 6.18 -29.02
CA LYS A 59 -9.28 6.02 -27.83
C LYS A 59 -8.55 7.32 -27.50
N TYR A 60 -8.89 7.95 -26.37
CA TYR A 60 -8.27 9.21 -25.92
C TYR A 60 -7.03 8.97 -25.05
N GLY A 61 -6.02 9.83 -25.23
CA GLY A 61 -4.79 9.84 -24.43
C GLY A 61 -4.83 10.75 -23.19
N LYS A 62 -5.87 11.58 -23.00
CA LYS A 62 -6.16 12.45 -21.85
C LYS A 62 -7.51 13.15 -22.08
N SER A 63 -8.19 13.57 -21.00
CA SER A 63 -9.45 14.34 -21.05
C SER A 63 -9.24 15.70 -21.72
N VAL A 64 -9.56 15.81 -23.01
CA VAL A 64 -9.53 17.07 -23.76
C VAL A 64 -10.94 17.30 -24.28
N LYS A 65 -11.59 18.39 -23.85
CA LYS A 65 -12.89 18.82 -24.38
C LYS A 65 -12.72 19.14 -25.87
N ILE A 66 -13.50 18.48 -26.74
CA ILE A 66 -13.55 18.78 -28.17
C ILE A 66 -14.19 20.16 -28.34
N GLN A 67 -13.39 21.22 -28.45
CA GLN A 67 -13.91 22.58 -28.63
C GLN A 67 -14.21 22.92 -30.10
N ASN A 68 -13.50 22.30 -31.05
CA ASN A 68 -13.46 22.74 -32.45
C ASN A 68 -13.90 21.67 -33.47
N GLY A 69 -14.48 20.55 -33.02
CA GLY A 69 -15.06 19.51 -33.88
C GLY A 69 -14.16 18.29 -34.15
N ILE A 70 -14.72 17.30 -34.85
CA ILE A 70 -14.06 16.04 -35.24
C ILE A 70 -13.75 16.09 -36.74
N ILE A 71 -12.54 15.69 -37.15
CA ILE A 71 -12.15 15.58 -38.57
C ILE A 71 -12.29 14.12 -39.02
N LEU A 72 -13.25 13.87 -39.91
CA LEU A 72 -13.38 12.58 -40.58
C LEU A 72 -12.63 12.63 -41.91
N THR A 73 -11.73 11.68 -42.15
CA THR A 73 -11.08 11.46 -43.46
C THR A 73 -11.50 10.11 -44.02
N TYR A 74 -12.23 10.12 -45.14
CA TYR A 74 -12.73 8.92 -45.80
C TYR A 74 -12.19 8.81 -47.23
N ASN A 75 -11.72 7.61 -47.62
CA ASN A 75 -11.24 7.32 -48.98
C ASN A 75 -12.33 6.53 -49.73
N ILE A 76 -12.86 7.06 -50.83
CA ILE A 76 -13.96 6.44 -51.61
C ILE A 76 -13.38 5.78 -52.85
N ASP A 77 -13.51 4.45 -52.97
CA ASP A 77 -13.13 3.69 -54.16
C ASP A 77 -14.33 3.52 -55.13
N THR A 78 -14.03 3.47 -56.43
CA THR A 78 -14.87 3.99 -57.54
C THR A 78 -16.16 3.25 -57.90
N ASP A 79 -16.55 2.19 -57.21
CA ASP A 79 -17.67 1.33 -57.66
C ASP A 79 -19.00 1.51 -56.90
N ASN A 80 -19.04 2.33 -55.84
CA ASN A 80 -20.27 2.71 -55.13
C ASN A 80 -20.17 4.15 -54.64
N ILE A 81 -20.61 5.10 -55.46
CA ILE A 81 -20.52 6.53 -55.16
C ILE A 81 -21.57 6.87 -54.07
N PRO A 82 -21.17 7.26 -52.85
CA PRO A 82 -22.09 7.87 -51.89
C PRO A 82 -22.47 9.23 -52.46
N ILE A 83 -23.74 9.44 -52.83
CA ILE A 83 -24.20 10.75 -53.34
C ILE A 83 -24.47 11.70 -52.17
N GLN A 84 -24.70 11.16 -50.97
CA GLN A 84 -25.01 11.93 -49.77
C GLN A 84 -24.50 11.22 -48.51
N LEU A 85 -23.73 11.91 -47.67
CA LEU A 85 -23.34 11.46 -46.33
C LEU A 85 -24.27 12.13 -45.32
N ASN A 86 -25.05 11.32 -44.58
CA ASN A 86 -26.00 11.82 -43.57
C ASN A 86 -25.49 11.46 -42.17
N ILE A 87 -25.20 12.48 -41.39
CA ILE A 87 -24.82 12.34 -39.97
C ILE A 87 -26.06 12.67 -39.15
N GLU A 88 -26.49 11.71 -38.33
CA GLU A 88 -27.77 11.79 -37.61
C GLU A 88 -27.59 11.53 -36.11
N VAL A 89 -28.26 12.34 -35.29
CA VAL A 89 -28.24 12.21 -33.83
C VAL A 89 -29.64 12.46 -33.28
N ASN A 90 -30.06 11.68 -32.29
CA ASN A 90 -31.30 11.92 -31.57
C ASN A 90 -30.97 12.58 -30.23
N GLU A 91 -31.48 13.78 -30.01
CA GLU A 91 -31.32 14.54 -28.75
C GLU A 91 -32.71 15.00 -28.30
N ASN A 92 -33.07 14.73 -27.05
CA ASN A 92 -34.38 15.08 -26.48
C ASN A 92 -35.57 14.58 -27.35
N ASN A 93 -35.46 13.36 -27.89
CA ASN A 93 -36.42 12.74 -28.83
C ASN A 93 -36.62 13.49 -30.17
N ILE A 94 -35.75 14.44 -30.50
CA ILE A 94 -35.74 15.16 -31.79
C ILE A 94 -34.55 14.67 -32.61
N LYS A 95 -34.83 14.22 -33.84
CA LYS A 95 -33.79 13.82 -34.80
C LYS A 95 -33.14 15.06 -35.41
N LYS A 96 -31.84 15.24 -35.15
CA LYS A 96 -31.00 16.32 -35.68
C LYS A 96 -30.11 15.75 -36.77
N THR A 97 -30.01 16.44 -37.90
CA THR A 97 -29.30 15.92 -39.08
C THR A 97 -28.32 16.94 -39.64
N PHE A 98 -27.17 16.45 -40.10
CA PHE A 98 -26.21 17.20 -40.91
C PHE A 98 -25.94 16.39 -42.19
N ASN A 99 -26.30 16.95 -43.34
CA ASN A 99 -26.19 16.29 -44.63
C ASN A 99 -25.05 16.94 -45.43
N ILE A 100 -24.22 16.10 -46.02
CA ILE A 100 -23.17 16.53 -46.94
C ILE A 100 -23.49 15.90 -48.30
N GLU A 101 -23.89 16.74 -49.25
CA GLU A 101 -24.03 16.35 -50.65
C GLU A 101 -22.66 16.29 -51.31
N ASN A 102 -22.40 15.22 -52.08
CA ASN A 102 -21.06 14.82 -52.47
C ASN A 102 -20.27 15.90 -53.26
N PRO A 103 -19.09 16.34 -52.79
CA PRO A 103 -18.14 17.09 -53.60
C PRO A 103 -17.29 16.10 -54.42
N LEU A 104 -17.66 15.88 -55.69
CA LEU A 104 -16.90 15.27 -56.80
C LEU A 104 -15.81 14.21 -56.50
N VAL A 105 -15.98 13.05 -57.14
CA VAL A 105 -15.18 11.80 -57.09
C VAL A 105 -13.64 12.02 -57.11
N ASN A 106 -12.92 11.22 -56.31
CA ASN A 106 -11.45 11.10 -56.18
C ASN A 106 -10.69 12.14 -55.33
N ARG A 107 -11.18 12.48 -54.13
CA ARG A 107 -10.34 13.12 -53.08
C ARG A 107 -10.71 12.63 -51.68
N ASN A 108 -9.71 12.60 -50.79
CA ASN A 108 -9.93 12.52 -49.34
C ASN A 108 -10.92 13.61 -48.92
N ILE A 109 -12.08 13.22 -48.38
CA ILE A 109 -13.03 14.19 -47.83
C ILE A 109 -12.61 14.43 -46.38
N ASN A 110 -12.10 15.62 -46.10
CA ASN A 110 -11.84 16.09 -44.74
C ASN A 110 -13.07 16.87 -44.25
N LEU A 111 -13.77 16.35 -43.26
CA LEU A 111 -14.99 16.97 -42.72
C LEU A 111 -14.79 17.39 -41.27
N THR A 112 -14.84 18.68 -41.00
CA THR A 112 -14.91 19.22 -39.64
C THR A 112 -16.37 19.47 -39.27
N ILE A 113 -16.87 18.77 -38.25
CA ILE A 113 -18.28 18.85 -37.82
C ILE A 113 -18.39 19.67 -36.54
N TYR A 114 -19.23 20.72 -36.55
CA TYR A 114 -19.59 21.49 -35.35
C TYR A 114 -21.04 21.21 -34.92
N ALA A 115 -21.35 21.41 -33.64
CA ALA A 115 -22.71 21.23 -33.12
C ALA A 115 -23.75 22.12 -33.84
N THR A 116 -23.31 23.30 -34.32
CA THR A 116 -24.12 24.24 -35.12
C THR A 116 -24.40 23.77 -36.55
N ASN A 117 -23.70 22.75 -37.06
CA ASN A 117 -23.95 22.22 -38.41
C ASN A 117 -25.20 21.34 -38.48
N PHE A 118 -25.74 20.92 -37.34
CA PHE A 118 -26.97 20.14 -37.28
C PHE A 118 -28.19 21.05 -37.33
N ASN A 119 -29.26 20.55 -37.95
CA ASN A 119 -30.55 21.23 -37.92
C ASN A 119 -31.62 20.34 -37.27
N PRO A 120 -32.19 20.74 -36.11
CA PRO A 120 -31.73 21.86 -35.25
C PRO A 120 -30.33 21.63 -34.64
N PRO A 121 -29.60 22.69 -34.18
CA PRO A 121 -28.25 22.57 -33.62
C PRO A 121 -28.16 21.62 -32.41
N LEU A 122 -27.07 20.86 -32.29
CA LEU A 122 -26.78 20.01 -31.12
C LEU A 122 -26.31 20.83 -29.92
N GLU A 123 -26.55 20.33 -28.69
CA GLU A 123 -25.81 20.80 -27.51
C GLU A 123 -24.31 20.45 -27.65
N ARG A 124 -23.41 21.32 -27.16
CA ARG A 124 -21.96 21.24 -27.45
C ARG A 124 -21.29 19.96 -26.93
N ASP A 125 -21.77 19.44 -25.81
CA ASP A 125 -21.37 18.19 -25.17
C ASP A 125 -21.98 16.94 -25.82
N LYS A 126 -22.95 17.09 -26.73
CA LYS A 126 -23.58 15.99 -27.46
C LYS A 126 -22.88 15.63 -28.77
N ILE A 127 -21.78 16.32 -29.10
CA ILE A 127 -20.90 15.98 -30.24
C ILE A 127 -20.17 14.64 -30.04
N ASP A 128 -20.21 14.09 -28.83
CA ASP A 128 -19.54 12.84 -28.46
C ASP A 128 -20.43 11.58 -28.72
N GLU A 129 -21.71 11.79 -29.07
CA GLU A 129 -22.69 10.72 -29.29
C GLU A 129 -23.04 10.49 -30.79
N LEU A 130 -22.23 11.00 -31.73
CA LEU A 130 -22.56 11.05 -33.17
C LEU A 130 -22.73 9.67 -33.85
N SER A 131 -23.86 9.40 -34.48
CA SER A 131 -24.01 8.25 -35.39
C SER A 131 -23.85 8.67 -36.85
N VAL A 132 -23.03 7.98 -37.63
CA VAL A 132 -22.78 8.29 -39.05
C VAL A 132 -23.43 7.24 -39.94
N SER A 133 -24.35 7.65 -40.80
CA SER A 133 -24.95 6.76 -41.80
C SER A 133 -24.43 7.09 -43.19
N ILE A 134 -23.97 6.09 -43.93
CA ILE A 134 -23.51 6.28 -45.31
C ILE A 134 -24.56 5.69 -46.23
N LYS A 135 -25.13 6.51 -47.13
CA LYS A 135 -26.08 6.06 -48.14
C LYS A 135 -25.41 6.09 -49.53
N SER A 136 -25.14 4.91 -50.09
CA SER A 136 -24.69 4.77 -51.48
C SER A 136 -25.86 4.44 -52.41
N ILE A 137 -25.99 5.13 -53.54
CA ILE A 137 -26.96 4.75 -54.58
C ILE A 137 -26.21 3.95 -55.65
N GLY A 138 -26.38 2.62 -55.61
CA GLY A 138 -25.94 1.63 -56.59
C GLY A 138 -26.94 0.46 -56.57
N SER A 139 -26.82 -0.53 -57.47
CA SER A 139 -27.86 -1.56 -57.72
C SER A 139 -28.28 -2.44 -56.52
N THR A 140 -27.67 -2.25 -55.35
CA THR A 140 -28.15 -2.72 -54.06
C THR A 140 -28.11 -1.56 -53.07
N ASP A 141 -29.29 -1.12 -52.63
CA ASP A 141 -29.52 -0.01 -51.70
C ASP A 141 -29.04 -0.41 -50.27
N THR A 142 -27.72 -0.44 -50.03
CA THR A 142 -27.16 -0.77 -48.70
C THR A 142 -27.11 0.48 -47.83
N LYS A 143 -28.12 0.66 -46.97
CA LYS A 143 -28.06 1.59 -45.84
C LYS A 143 -27.23 0.97 -44.73
N ASP A 144 -25.91 1.13 -44.78
CA ASP A 144 -25.03 0.70 -43.68
C ASP A 144 -24.87 1.88 -42.70
N THR A 145 -25.42 1.74 -41.50
CA THR A 145 -25.29 2.72 -40.41
C THR A 145 -24.09 2.36 -39.54
N VAL A 146 -23.13 3.27 -39.39
CA VAL A 146 -21.97 3.11 -38.51
C VAL A 146 -22.11 4.08 -37.34
N LYS A 147 -22.34 3.55 -36.13
CA LYS A 147 -22.42 4.42 -34.95
C LYS A 147 -21.00 4.75 -34.47
N ILE A 148 -20.64 6.04 -34.39
CA ILE A 148 -19.41 6.47 -33.73
C ILE A 148 -19.77 6.70 -32.28
N ALA A 149 -19.13 6.00 -31.37
CA ALA A 149 -19.29 6.26 -29.94
C ALA A 149 -17.97 6.81 -29.44
N ILE A 150 -18.00 8.04 -28.93
CA ILE A 150 -16.87 8.57 -28.17
C ILE A 150 -17.04 7.99 -26.78
N ALA A 151 -16.32 6.91 -26.49
CA ALA A 151 -16.21 6.44 -25.13
C ALA A 151 -15.39 7.50 -24.37
N GLU A 152 -16.07 8.37 -23.62
CA GLU A 152 -15.45 8.91 -22.43
C GLU A 152 -15.00 7.69 -21.62
N ASN A 153 -13.72 7.63 -21.26
CA ASN A 153 -13.35 6.74 -20.16
C ASN A 153 -14.21 7.22 -19.00
N GLU A 154 -15.26 6.47 -18.65
CA GLU A 154 -15.73 6.47 -17.28
C GLU A 154 -14.48 6.35 -16.42
N ASP A 155 -14.35 7.25 -15.47
CA ASP A 155 -13.19 7.53 -14.64
C ASP A 155 -12.84 6.36 -13.69
N LYS A 156 -13.00 5.11 -14.14
CA LYS A 156 -12.16 4.01 -13.68
C LYS A 156 -10.81 4.19 -14.36
N ARG A 157 -10.01 5.09 -13.82
CA ARG A 157 -8.56 4.93 -13.76
C ARG A 157 -8.27 3.57 -13.11
N VAL A 158 -8.46 2.46 -13.83
CA VAL A 158 -7.54 1.34 -13.67
C VAL A 158 -6.24 1.94 -14.18
N SER A 159 -5.40 2.36 -13.24
CA SER A 159 -4.05 2.82 -13.54
C SER A 159 -3.49 1.88 -14.58
N ARG A 160 -3.20 2.38 -15.78
CA ARG A 160 -2.31 1.69 -16.71
C ARG A 160 -0.90 1.74 -16.10
N GLU A 161 -0.70 1.07 -14.97
CA GLU A 161 0.61 0.64 -14.49
C GLU A 161 1.09 -0.53 -15.34
N ASN A 162 1.14 -0.35 -16.66
CA ASN A 162 1.66 -1.34 -17.60
C ASN A 162 2.97 -0.86 -18.25
N ILE A 163 3.73 -0.01 -17.55
CA ILE A 163 5.13 0.21 -17.93
C ILE A 163 5.97 -0.89 -17.27
N ALA A 164 6.25 -1.91 -18.07
CA ALA A 164 7.25 -2.98 -17.92
C ALA A 164 8.17 -2.84 -16.69
N LEU A 165 7.70 -3.33 -15.54
CA LEU A 165 8.58 -3.50 -14.40
C LEU A 165 9.38 -4.79 -14.64
N ILE A 166 10.70 -4.63 -14.80
CA ILE A 166 11.64 -5.74 -14.75
C ILE A 166 12.36 -5.64 -13.42
N LEU A 167 12.40 -6.72 -12.66
CA LEU A 167 13.19 -6.78 -11.43
C LEU A 167 14.51 -7.50 -11.68
N PRO A 168 15.62 -7.04 -11.09
CA PRO A 168 15.77 -5.72 -10.46
C PRO A 168 15.52 -4.60 -11.47
N GLU A 169 14.98 -3.47 -10.98
CA GLU A 169 14.72 -2.31 -11.84
C GLU A 169 16.02 -1.83 -12.50
N SER A 170 15.93 -1.43 -13.77
CA SER A 170 17.12 -1.02 -14.52
C SER A 170 17.88 0.09 -13.77
N GLY A 171 19.19 -0.07 -13.64
CA GLY A 171 20.07 0.84 -12.89
C GLY A 171 20.13 0.61 -11.38
N HIS A 172 19.39 -0.36 -10.83
CA HIS A 172 19.37 -0.63 -9.40
C HIS A 172 20.28 -1.79 -9.00
N ILE A 173 20.62 -1.85 -7.71
CA ILE A 173 21.31 -2.98 -7.08
C ILE A 173 20.30 -4.12 -6.89
N ALA A 174 20.64 -5.31 -7.36
CA ALA A 174 19.81 -6.49 -7.15
C ALA A 174 19.78 -6.85 -5.66
N LYS A 175 18.59 -7.19 -5.16
CA LYS A 175 18.40 -7.55 -3.74
C LYS A 175 18.92 -8.95 -3.40
N SER A 176 19.07 -9.80 -4.40
CA SER A 176 19.54 -11.17 -4.25
C SER A 176 20.70 -11.45 -5.18
N ASN A 177 21.56 -12.38 -4.77
CA ASN A 177 22.57 -12.99 -5.61
C ASN A 177 22.49 -14.52 -5.45
N PRO A 178 22.02 -15.28 -6.45
CA PRO A 178 21.66 -14.83 -7.80
C PRO A 178 20.47 -13.86 -7.85
N PRO A 179 20.36 -12.98 -8.86
CA PRO A 179 19.25 -12.04 -8.97
C PRO A 179 17.93 -12.74 -9.33
N PHE A 180 16.85 -12.33 -8.67
CA PHE A 180 15.48 -12.70 -9.04
C PHE A 180 15.02 -11.83 -10.21
N ILE A 181 14.72 -12.46 -11.35
CA ILE A 181 14.27 -11.73 -12.53
C ILE A 181 12.78 -11.93 -12.74
N MET A 182 12.06 -10.82 -12.78
CA MET A 182 10.62 -10.80 -12.98
C MET A 182 10.26 -9.83 -14.09
N VAL A 183 9.22 -10.13 -14.83
CA VAL A 183 8.68 -9.35 -15.95
C VAL A 183 7.19 -9.16 -15.70
N ASN A 184 6.70 -7.92 -15.80
CA ASN A 184 5.31 -7.58 -15.52
C ASN A 184 4.29 -8.08 -16.58
N LYS A 185 4.60 -9.13 -17.34
CA LYS A 185 3.66 -9.81 -18.26
C LYS A 185 4.01 -11.28 -18.38
N ARG A 186 3.00 -12.13 -18.50
CA ARG A 186 3.20 -13.53 -18.89
C ARG A 186 3.77 -13.55 -20.31
N THR A 187 4.92 -14.18 -20.49
CA THR A 187 5.51 -14.32 -21.82
C THR A 187 5.30 -15.74 -22.33
N THR A 188 4.86 -15.89 -23.58
CA THR A 188 4.68 -17.21 -24.20
C THR A 188 6.04 -17.90 -24.33
N PHE A 189 7.04 -17.16 -24.85
CA PHE A 189 8.42 -17.58 -24.92
C PHE A 189 9.34 -16.35 -24.96
N THR A 190 10.35 -16.31 -24.10
CA THR A 190 11.40 -15.27 -24.10
C THR A 190 12.75 -15.93 -23.88
N ARG A 191 13.73 -15.65 -24.75
CA ARG A 191 15.13 -15.98 -24.48
C ARG A 191 15.76 -14.85 -23.69
N ILE A 192 16.52 -15.20 -22.66
CA ILE A 192 17.06 -14.22 -21.73
C ILE A 192 18.56 -14.45 -21.62
N SER A 193 19.32 -13.39 -21.85
CA SER A 193 20.79 -13.43 -21.82
C SER A 193 21.29 -12.49 -20.73
N VAL A 194 22.21 -12.96 -19.88
CA VAL A 194 22.80 -12.15 -18.80
C VAL A 194 24.32 -12.13 -18.96
N SER A 195 24.93 -10.94 -18.97
CA SER A 195 26.37 -10.76 -19.23
C SER A 195 26.94 -9.53 -18.51
N LYS A 196 28.25 -9.54 -18.21
CA LYS A 196 29.00 -8.32 -17.83
C LYS A 196 29.28 -7.41 -19.03
N GLU A 197 29.24 -7.95 -20.25
CA GLU A 197 29.55 -7.22 -21.48
C GLU A 197 28.27 -6.91 -22.26
N LEU A 198 28.15 -5.67 -22.75
CA LEU A 198 27.02 -5.25 -23.58
C LEU A 198 26.97 -5.99 -24.94
N SER A 199 28.09 -6.58 -25.37
CA SER A 199 28.19 -7.42 -26.56
C SER A 199 27.47 -8.77 -26.40
N PHE A 200 27.24 -9.22 -25.15
CA PHE A 200 26.76 -10.56 -24.82
C PHE A 200 27.62 -11.67 -25.45
N SER A 201 28.93 -11.43 -25.64
CA SER A 201 29.90 -12.38 -26.20
C SER A 201 30.04 -13.63 -25.30
N SER A 202 30.17 -13.40 -24.00
CA SER A 202 30.10 -14.38 -22.91
C SER A 202 28.86 -14.11 -22.07
N ARG A 203 27.96 -15.08 -21.96
CA ARG A 203 26.65 -14.88 -21.33
C ARG A 203 26.10 -16.16 -20.70
N TYR A 204 25.27 -15.97 -19.68
CA TYR A 204 24.34 -17.00 -19.23
C TYR A 204 23.07 -16.90 -20.05
N GLU A 205 22.55 -18.04 -20.52
CA GLU A 205 21.30 -18.10 -21.27
C GLU A 205 20.22 -18.83 -20.48
N TYR A 206 19.03 -18.23 -20.49
CA TYR A 206 17.83 -18.78 -19.87
C TYR A 206 16.65 -18.70 -20.84
N THR A 207 15.65 -19.53 -20.61
CA THR A 207 14.41 -19.53 -21.39
C THR A 207 13.22 -19.42 -20.45
N LEU A 208 12.39 -18.40 -20.67
CA LEU A 208 11.13 -18.20 -19.96
C LEU A 208 9.99 -18.68 -20.86
N ARG A 209 9.11 -19.55 -20.36
CA ARG A 209 7.95 -20.07 -21.11
C ARG A 209 6.68 -20.01 -20.27
N ASN A 210 5.63 -19.44 -20.84
CA ASN A 210 4.30 -19.29 -20.23
C ASN A 210 4.33 -18.78 -18.78
N ASN A 211 5.32 -17.93 -18.46
CA ASN A 211 5.60 -17.46 -17.11
C ASN A 211 6.07 -16.00 -17.16
N SER A 212 6.05 -15.34 -16.03
CA SER A 212 6.37 -13.92 -15.81
C SER A 212 7.68 -13.74 -15.06
N PHE A 213 8.31 -14.79 -14.54
CA PHE A 213 9.58 -14.69 -13.81
C PHE A 213 10.48 -15.89 -14.09
N PHE A 214 11.78 -15.70 -13.87
CA PHE A 214 12.73 -16.79 -13.72
C PHE A 214 13.80 -16.41 -12.70
N SER A 215 14.34 -17.42 -12.06
CA SER A 215 15.38 -17.23 -11.07
C SER A 215 16.69 -17.78 -11.64
N MET A 216 17.73 -16.96 -11.60
CA MET A 216 19.07 -17.39 -12.02
C MET A 216 19.65 -18.35 -11.00
N THR A 217 20.22 -19.47 -11.43
CA THR A 217 20.88 -20.41 -10.50
C THR A 217 22.33 -20.07 -10.22
N ASN A 218 22.96 -19.24 -11.07
CA ASN A 218 24.37 -18.86 -10.98
C ASN A 218 24.55 -17.58 -10.17
N GLN A 219 25.45 -17.63 -9.17
CA GLN A 219 25.87 -16.42 -8.48
C GLN A 219 26.69 -15.54 -9.44
N LEU A 220 26.43 -14.24 -9.36
CA LEU A 220 27.10 -13.23 -10.16
C LEU A 220 28.18 -12.54 -9.32
N GLU A 221 29.31 -12.23 -9.93
CA GLU A 221 30.35 -11.41 -9.31
C GLU A 221 29.87 -9.96 -9.12
N ASN A 222 30.46 -9.25 -8.15
CA ASN A 222 30.17 -7.83 -7.94
C ASN A 222 30.47 -7.00 -9.21
N GLY A 223 29.66 -5.97 -9.42
CA GLY A 223 29.79 -5.04 -10.55
C GLY A 223 28.49 -4.85 -11.33
N LYS A 224 28.61 -4.18 -12.48
CA LYS A 224 27.50 -3.92 -13.40
C LYS A 224 27.26 -5.13 -14.31
N TRP A 225 26.00 -5.50 -14.46
CA TRP A 225 25.53 -6.57 -15.34
C TRP A 225 24.46 -6.07 -16.29
N TYR A 226 24.35 -6.72 -17.44
CA TYR A 226 23.39 -6.47 -18.49
C TYR A 226 22.49 -7.69 -18.66
N ILE A 227 21.20 -7.45 -18.93
CA ILE A 227 20.22 -8.49 -19.22
C ILE A 227 19.46 -8.13 -20.49
N ALA A 228 19.39 -9.06 -21.43
CA ALA A 228 18.68 -8.94 -22.70
C ALA A 228 17.49 -9.89 -22.75
N PHE A 229 16.36 -9.39 -23.21
CA PHE A 229 15.12 -10.15 -23.44
C PHE A 229 14.81 -10.18 -24.93
N ASP A 230 14.85 -11.37 -25.52
CA ASP A 230 14.51 -11.63 -26.92
C ASP A 230 13.09 -12.24 -26.95
N GLU A 231 12.08 -11.39 -27.15
CA GLU A 231 10.66 -11.81 -27.18
C GLU A 231 10.41 -12.75 -28.36
N ASN A 232 9.72 -13.88 -28.11
CA ASN A 232 9.54 -14.97 -29.07
C ASN A 232 10.86 -15.56 -29.63
N GLY A 233 12.00 -15.27 -29.00
CA GLY A 233 13.32 -15.67 -29.47
C GLY A 233 13.84 -14.85 -30.65
N ASP A 234 13.18 -13.75 -31.00
CA ASP A 234 13.61 -12.82 -32.04
C ASP A 234 14.55 -11.75 -31.48
N THR A 235 15.81 -11.78 -31.92
CA THR A 235 16.84 -10.82 -31.50
C THR A 235 16.57 -9.40 -32.01
N ASN A 236 15.71 -9.21 -33.01
CA ASN A 236 15.31 -7.88 -33.49
C ASN A 236 14.39 -7.16 -32.50
N LEU A 237 13.73 -7.91 -31.60
CA LEU A 237 12.88 -7.37 -30.54
C LEU A 237 13.63 -7.24 -29.20
N ARG A 238 14.98 -7.36 -29.22
CA ARG A 238 15.83 -7.36 -28.03
C ARG A 238 15.67 -6.08 -27.22
N ARG A 239 15.31 -6.24 -25.95
CA ARG A 239 15.35 -5.15 -24.94
C ARG A 239 16.46 -5.43 -23.96
N VAL A 240 17.36 -4.45 -23.76
CA VAL A 240 18.50 -4.56 -22.85
C VAL A 240 18.32 -3.65 -21.64
N TYR A 241 18.53 -4.22 -20.46
CA TYR A 241 18.53 -3.51 -19.18
C TYR A 241 19.85 -3.76 -18.46
N HIS A 242 20.11 -3.02 -17.39
CA HIS A 242 21.30 -3.23 -16.57
C HIS A 242 20.97 -3.17 -15.09
N PHE A 243 21.77 -3.84 -14.26
CA PHE A 243 21.65 -3.82 -12.81
C PHE A 243 23.03 -4.00 -12.18
N PHE A 244 23.11 -3.84 -10.86
CA PHE A 244 24.35 -3.99 -10.10
C PHE A 244 24.26 -5.14 -9.10
N ILE A 245 25.37 -5.82 -8.89
CA ILE A 245 25.58 -6.78 -7.80
C ILE A 245 26.66 -6.19 -6.89
N ASP A 246 26.39 -6.15 -5.58
CA ASP A 246 27.36 -5.70 -4.59
C ASP A 246 27.22 -6.49 -3.29
N ASP A 247 28.00 -6.10 -2.28
CA ASP A 247 28.02 -6.77 -0.97
C ASP A 247 26.70 -6.63 -0.20
N SER A 248 25.78 -5.76 -0.63
CA SER A 248 24.45 -5.62 -0.06
C SER A 248 23.43 -6.57 -0.66
N SER A 249 23.75 -7.26 -1.77
CA SER A 249 22.91 -8.30 -2.37
C SER A 249 22.91 -9.56 -1.50
N THR A 250 21.73 -9.97 -1.03
CA THR A 250 21.57 -11.17 -0.19
C THR A 250 21.97 -12.43 -0.96
N LYS A 251 22.95 -13.17 -0.46
CA LYS A 251 23.37 -14.44 -1.06
C LYS A 251 22.30 -15.52 -0.81
N ILE A 252 21.73 -16.05 -1.89
CA ILE A 252 20.78 -17.17 -1.86
C ILE A 252 21.49 -18.41 -2.39
N ILE A 253 21.42 -19.51 -1.64
CA ILE A 253 21.97 -20.80 -2.05
C ILE A 253 20.80 -21.74 -2.40
N PRO A 254 20.68 -22.22 -3.66
CA PRO A 254 19.67 -23.20 -4.02
C PRO A 254 19.87 -24.53 -3.27
N ILE A 255 18.78 -25.12 -2.76
CA ILE A 255 18.80 -26.47 -2.18
C ILE A 255 18.95 -27.49 -3.31
N THR A 256 19.89 -28.43 -3.18
CA THR A 256 20.14 -29.51 -4.15
C THR A 256 19.63 -30.86 -3.65
N ASN A 257 19.59 -31.88 -4.52
CA ASN A 257 18.99 -33.20 -4.30
C ASN A 257 19.60 -34.05 -3.18
N LYS A 258 20.63 -33.59 -2.46
CA LYS A 258 21.24 -34.32 -1.35
C LYS A 258 20.44 -34.08 -0.06
N THR A 259 19.24 -34.70 -0.06
CA THR A 259 18.31 -34.98 1.05
C THR A 259 18.20 -33.89 2.13
N PHE A 260 17.29 -32.95 1.90
CA PHE A 260 16.67 -32.19 2.97
C PHE A 260 15.98 -33.19 3.91
N ASN A 261 16.60 -33.48 5.06
CA ASN A 261 16.14 -34.45 6.05
C ASN A 261 16.22 -33.81 7.44
N ILE A 262 15.32 -32.86 7.68
CA ILE A 262 15.26 -32.13 8.95
C ILE A 262 14.30 -32.87 9.87
N LYS A 263 14.72 -33.10 11.12
CA LYS A 263 13.85 -33.73 12.12
C LYS A 263 12.68 -32.79 12.44
N ARG A 264 11.46 -33.31 12.32
CA ARG A 264 10.23 -32.60 12.71
C ARG A 264 10.18 -32.36 14.24
N PRO A 265 9.53 -31.28 14.72
CA PRO A 265 8.98 -30.16 13.94
C PRO A 265 10.06 -29.15 13.51
N PHE A 266 9.81 -28.43 12.42
CA PHE A 266 10.69 -27.37 11.92
C PHE A 266 9.97 -26.21 11.21
N VAL A 267 8.67 -26.33 10.90
CA VAL A 267 7.95 -25.31 10.12
C VAL A 267 7.73 -24.04 10.94
N PHE A 268 7.01 -24.13 12.06
CA PHE A 268 6.71 -22.98 12.94
C PHE A 268 7.57 -22.93 14.21
N ILE A 269 8.06 -24.10 14.64
CA ILE A 269 8.87 -24.30 15.83
C ILE A 269 9.90 -25.38 15.51
N ASP A 270 11.17 -25.16 15.86
CA ASP A 270 12.18 -26.20 15.76
C ASP A 270 12.05 -27.22 16.92
N LYS A 271 12.57 -28.43 16.72
CA LYS A 271 12.52 -29.51 17.70
C LYS A 271 13.10 -29.13 19.07
N GLN A 272 14.18 -28.36 19.11
CA GLN A 272 14.84 -27.98 20.35
C GLN A 272 13.98 -27.01 21.17
N THR A 273 13.39 -26.01 20.50
CA THR A 273 12.45 -25.06 21.09
C THR A 273 11.18 -25.76 21.57
N PHE A 274 10.67 -26.74 20.80
CA PHE A 274 9.54 -27.56 21.20
C PHE A 274 9.83 -28.36 22.49
N ASP A 275 10.99 -29.02 22.57
CA ASP A 275 11.37 -29.81 23.74
C ASP A 275 11.53 -28.94 24.99
N VAL A 276 12.00 -27.70 24.85
CA VAL A 276 12.03 -26.71 25.95
C VAL A 276 10.62 -26.36 26.42
N LEU A 277 9.71 -26.05 25.49
CA LEU A 277 8.32 -25.70 25.82
C LEU A 277 7.60 -26.86 26.52
N TYR A 278 7.79 -28.10 26.05
CA TYR A 278 7.29 -29.31 26.72
C TYR A 278 7.78 -29.41 28.16
N ASN A 279 9.10 -29.27 28.37
CA ASN A 279 9.67 -29.33 29.72
C ASN A 279 9.15 -28.23 30.66
N LEU A 280 8.90 -27.02 30.14
CA LEU A 280 8.35 -25.91 30.93
C LEU A 280 6.90 -26.12 31.36
N LEU A 281 6.11 -26.85 30.57
CA LEU A 281 4.73 -27.17 30.92
C LEU A 281 4.63 -28.23 32.02
N TYR A 282 5.56 -29.21 32.02
CA TYR A 282 5.48 -30.41 32.87
C TYR A 282 6.50 -30.50 34.01
N ARG A 283 7.58 -29.69 34.04
CA ARG A 283 8.47 -29.60 35.21
C ARG A 283 7.98 -28.50 36.15
N GLN A 284 7.76 -28.86 37.43
CA GLN A 284 7.33 -27.99 38.52
C GLN A 284 8.34 -26.90 38.94
N ASN A 285 9.20 -26.43 38.03
CA ASN A 285 10.00 -25.24 38.32
C ASN A 285 9.05 -24.04 38.29
N ARG A 286 8.87 -23.40 39.44
CA ARG A 286 8.07 -22.18 39.56
C ARG A 286 8.69 -21.12 38.66
N LEU A 287 8.11 -20.94 37.47
CA LEU A 287 8.44 -19.80 36.62
C LEU A 287 8.16 -18.53 37.43
N GLN A 288 9.11 -17.60 37.42
CA GLN A 288 8.83 -16.26 37.95
C GLN A 288 7.71 -15.62 37.14
N ALA A 289 6.98 -14.68 37.75
CA ALA A 289 5.94 -13.94 37.08
C ALA A 289 6.52 -13.26 35.82
N SER A 290 6.14 -13.77 34.66
CA SER A 290 6.72 -13.42 33.36
C SER A 290 5.66 -13.52 32.27
N THR A 291 5.95 -12.89 31.14
CA THR A 291 5.17 -13.00 29.90
C THR A 291 4.97 -14.45 29.49
N LEU A 292 6.02 -15.24 29.57
CA LEU A 292 6.00 -16.67 29.30
C LEU A 292 5.03 -17.43 30.22
N LEU A 293 5.07 -17.20 31.53
CA LEU A 293 4.14 -17.84 32.48
C LEU A 293 2.68 -17.47 32.18
N ARG A 294 2.39 -16.21 31.84
CA ARG A 294 1.02 -15.78 31.49
C ARG A 294 0.48 -16.51 30.26
N ASN A 295 1.28 -16.65 29.20
CA ASN A 295 0.87 -17.40 28.01
C ASN A 295 0.71 -18.88 28.29
N ILE A 296 1.62 -19.47 29.07
CA ILE A 296 1.51 -20.85 29.52
C ILE A 296 0.22 -21.06 30.31
N ASN A 297 -0.15 -20.13 31.20
CA ASN A 297 -1.40 -20.20 31.94
C ASN A 297 -2.61 -20.05 31.03
N ALA A 298 -2.59 -19.11 30.08
CA ALA A 298 -3.64 -18.98 29.06
C ALA A 298 -3.79 -20.27 28.22
N PHE A 299 -2.68 -20.90 27.85
CA PHE A 299 -2.68 -22.18 27.17
C PHE A 299 -3.20 -23.33 28.05
N LYS A 300 -2.92 -23.31 29.36
CA LYS A 300 -3.51 -24.27 30.31
C LYS A 300 -5.03 -24.10 30.43
N LEU A 301 -5.53 -22.86 30.36
CA LEU A 301 -6.96 -22.54 30.32
C LEU A 301 -7.62 -22.88 28.98
N TYR A 302 -6.84 -23.25 27.96
CA TYR A 302 -7.35 -23.81 26.73
C TYR A 302 -7.79 -25.26 26.97
N THR A 303 -9.01 -25.41 27.52
CA THR A 303 -9.62 -26.67 27.98
C THR A 303 -10.52 -27.31 26.92
N SER A 304 -10.86 -28.59 27.06
CA SER A 304 -11.82 -29.29 26.18
C SER A 304 -13.18 -28.61 26.00
N ALA A 305 -13.61 -27.73 26.93
CA ALA A 305 -14.81 -26.90 26.72
C ALA A 305 -14.55 -25.70 25.79
N SER A 306 -13.40 -25.03 25.95
CA SER A 306 -12.92 -23.97 25.04
C SER A 306 -12.59 -24.52 23.66
N MET A 307 -12.14 -25.76 23.67
CA MET A 307 -11.91 -26.59 22.53
C MET A 307 -13.09 -27.60 22.40
N GLY A 308 -14.32 -27.13 22.62
CA GLY A 308 -15.59 -27.82 22.30
C GLY A 308 -16.23 -27.30 21.00
N LYS A 309 -15.56 -26.38 20.32
CA LYS A 309 -15.94 -25.77 19.02
C LYS A 309 -15.59 -26.67 17.82
N TRP A 310 -15.50 -27.97 18.05
CA TRP A 310 -14.56 -28.90 17.40
C TRP A 310 -15.00 -29.62 16.15
N SER A 311 -16.21 -29.36 15.71
CA SER A 311 -16.66 -29.81 14.41
C SER A 311 -16.43 -28.70 13.39
N VAL A 312 -16.07 -29.07 12.17
CA VAL A 312 -16.19 -28.19 11.00
C VAL A 312 -17.60 -27.57 10.91
N ASN A 313 -18.61 -28.22 11.48
CA ASN A 313 -19.99 -27.71 11.59
C ASN A 313 -20.15 -26.46 12.48
N ASN A 314 -19.15 -26.13 13.31
CA ASN A 314 -19.14 -24.96 14.20
C ASN A 314 -18.29 -23.81 13.64
N ILE A 315 -17.78 -23.94 12.40
CA ILE A 315 -17.09 -22.86 11.70
C ILE A 315 -18.11 -21.82 11.24
N SER A 316 -17.84 -20.56 11.55
CA SER A 316 -18.56 -19.41 11.01
C SER A 316 -17.78 -18.79 9.87
N TYR A 317 -18.45 -18.63 8.72
CA TYR A 317 -17.90 -17.95 7.54
C TYR A 317 -18.23 -16.45 7.51
N THR A 318 -18.80 -15.94 8.60
CA THR A 318 -19.06 -14.52 8.84
C THR A 318 -18.60 -14.16 10.25
N ASN A 319 -18.34 -12.88 10.51
CA ASN A 319 -18.12 -12.39 11.86
C ASN A 319 -19.34 -12.73 12.73
N THR A 320 -19.08 -13.29 13.91
CA THR A 320 -20.13 -13.71 14.85
C THR A 320 -19.65 -13.46 16.28
N ASP A 321 -20.54 -12.91 17.11
CA ASP A 321 -20.31 -12.76 18.56
C ASP A 321 -20.62 -14.07 19.32
N ASP A 322 -21.07 -15.12 18.62
CA ASP A 322 -21.33 -16.42 19.22
C ASP A 322 -20.01 -17.08 19.65
N THR A 323 -19.75 -17.00 20.95
CA THR A 323 -18.57 -17.58 21.57
C THR A 323 -18.47 -19.10 21.44
N ASN A 324 -19.48 -19.80 20.88
CA ASN A 324 -19.41 -21.24 20.57
C ASN A 324 -18.94 -21.54 19.14
N LYS A 325 -18.88 -20.54 18.25
CA LYS A 325 -18.38 -20.70 16.89
C LYS A 325 -16.91 -20.30 16.78
N LEU A 326 -16.25 -20.83 15.77
CA LEU A 326 -14.90 -20.45 15.36
C LEU A 326 -14.98 -19.71 14.04
N HIS A 327 -14.44 -18.49 13.96
CA HIS A 327 -14.35 -17.78 12.68
C HIS A 327 -13.36 -18.50 11.76
N PHE A 328 -13.69 -18.64 10.48
CA PHE A 328 -12.87 -19.41 9.53
C PHE A 328 -11.42 -18.94 9.44
N GLU A 329 -11.16 -17.63 9.52
CA GLU A 329 -9.79 -17.08 9.55
C GLU A 329 -8.96 -17.50 10.77
N ASP A 330 -9.60 -17.87 11.89
CA ASP A 330 -8.92 -18.29 13.12
C ASP A 330 -8.58 -19.79 13.12
N LEU A 331 -9.02 -20.54 12.11
CA LEU A 331 -8.78 -21.98 11.97
C LEU A 331 -7.29 -22.38 12.00
N PRO A 332 -6.35 -21.65 11.37
CA PRO A 332 -4.93 -21.95 11.46
C PRO A 332 -4.40 -21.87 12.90
N SER A 333 -4.76 -20.81 13.62
CA SER A 333 -4.31 -20.64 15.01
C SER A 333 -4.94 -21.68 15.94
N HIS A 334 -6.20 -22.03 15.69
CA HIS A 334 -6.91 -23.08 16.41
C HIS A 334 -6.21 -24.44 16.27
N THR A 335 -5.96 -24.87 15.03
CA THR A 335 -5.28 -26.13 14.72
C THR A 335 -3.87 -26.20 15.30
N MET A 336 -3.10 -25.12 15.26
CA MET A 336 -1.79 -25.05 15.92
C MET A 336 -1.86 -25.32 17.44
N LEU A 337 -2.79 -24.68 18.15
CA LEU A 337 -2.96 -24.85 19.59
C LEU A 337 -3.37 -26.28 19.96
N MET A 338 -4.26 -26.89 19.17
CA MET A 338 -4.67 -28.28 19.36
C MET A 338 -3.54 -29.26 19.10
N SER A 339 -2.77 -29.08 18.02
CA SER A 339 -1.60 -29.92 17.77
C SER A 339 -0.60 -29.84 18.92
N LEU A 340 -0.34 -28.63 19.45
CA LEU A 340 0.51 -28.46 20.64
C LEU A 340 -0.07 -29.22 21.85
N LYS A 341 -1.38 -29.15 22.11
CA LYS A 341 -2.03 -29.91 23.18
C LYS A 341 -1.88 -31.42 23.00
N ALA A 342 -2.13 -31.94 21.81
CA ALA A 342 -1.96 -33.36 21.48
C ALA A 342 -0.52 -33.83 21.72
N ALA A 343 0.46 -33.03 21.32
CA ALA A 343 1.88 -33.36 21.48
C ALA A 343 2.36 -33.27 22.94
N PHE A 344 1.73 -32.41 23.74
CA PHE A 344 2.05 -32.22 25.16
C PHE A 344 1.34 -33.21 26.07
N GLU A 345 0.19 -33.76 25.66
CA GLU A 345 -0.55 -34.81 26.37
C GLU A 345 -0.46 -36.16 25.63
N PRO A 346 0.74 -36.76 25.48
CA PRO A 346 0.94 -37.92 24.60
C PRO A 346 0.13 -39.16 24.99
N ASN A 347 -0.31 -39.25 26.26
CA ASN A 347 -1.10 -40.35 26.80
C ASN A 347 -2.62 -40.14 26.69
N ASN A 348 -3.08 -38.98 26.20
CA ASN A 348 -4.50 -38.66 26.07
C ASN A 348 -5.02 -39.11 24.69
N ASN A 349 -5.27 -40.41 24.55
CA ASN A 349 -5.68 -41.02 23.27
C ASN A 349 -7.01 -40.48 22.73
N LEU A 350 -7.94 -40.14 23.61
CA LEU A 350 -9.23 -39.56 23.21
C LEU A 350 -9.03 -38.18 22.56
N LEU A 351 -8.27 -37.31 23.23
CA LEU A 351 -7.92 -35.99 22.71
C LEU A 351 -7.23 -36.07 21.34
N LYS A 352 -6.25 -36.98 21.21
CA LYS A 352 -5.57 -37.20 19.93
C LYS A 352 -6.54 -37.65 18.84
N TYR A 353 -7.44 -38.58 19.14
CA TYR A 353 -8.46 -39.05 18.20
C TYR A 353 -9.38 -37.92 17.73
N GLU A 354 -9.88 -37.09 18.65
CA GLU A 354 -10.77 -35.96 18.33
C GLU A 354 -10.07 -34.93 17.44
N ILE A 355 -8.81 -34.59 17.75
CA ILE A 355 -8.02 -33.66 16.95
C ILE A 355 -7.74 -34.23 15.56
N LYS A 356 -7.39 -35.52 15.45
CA LYS A 356 -7.21 -36.20 14.16
C LYS A 356 -8.50 -36.19 13.34
N GLN A 357 -9.65 -36.43 13.96
CA GLN A 357 -10.93 -36.40 13.26
C GLN A 357 -11.24 -35.02 12.69
N MET A 358 -11.04 -33.96 13.46
CA MET A 358 -11.21 -32.60 12.96
C MET A 358 -10.23 -32.27 11.81
N ILE A 359 -8.98 -32.73 11.87
CA ILE A 359 -8.02 -32.54 10.78
C ILE A 359 -8.50 -33.26 9.51
N ARG A 360 -9.07 -34.46 9.62
CA ARG A 360 -9.71 -35.15 8.49
C ARG A 360 -10.88 -34.35 7.94
N ASP A 361 -11.72 -33.79 8.80
CA ASP A 361 -12.85 -32.96 8.38
C ASP A 361 -12.38 -31.70 7.62
N ILE A 362 -11.29 -31.06 8.07
CA ILE A 362 -10.65 -29.93 7.37
C ILE A 362 -10.09 -30.36 6.01
N VAL A 363 -9.44 -31.53 5.93
CA VAL A 363 -8.95 -32.10 4.66
C VAL A 363 -10.11 -32.31 3.67
N ASN A 364 -11.30 -32.64 4.16
CA ASN A 364 -12.49 -32.89 3.34
C ASN A 364 -13.29 -31.64 2.95
N LEU A 365 -12.92 -30.46 3.46
CA LEU A 365 -13.54 -29.20 3.03
C LEU A 365 -13.28 -28.96 1.53
N ASP A 366 -14.31 -28.45 0.85
CA ASP A 366 -14.23 -28.03 -0.54
C ASP A 366 -13.87 -26.54 -0.61
N GLU A 367 -12.59 -26.29 -0.84
CA GLU A 367 -12.00 -24.96 -0.93
C GLU A 367 -12.63 -24.05 -2.00
N ALA A 368 -13.23 -24.63 -3.06
CA ALA A 368 -13.87 -23.88 -4.13
C ALA A 368 -15.24 -23.32 -3.74
N ASN A 369 -15.84 -23.86 -2.67
CA ASN A 369 -17.22 -23.58 -2.26
C ASN A 369 -17.32 -23.05 -0.82
N ILE A 370 -16.24 -22.48 -0.28
CA ILE A 370 -16.27 -21.84 1.04
C ILE A 370 -17.04 -20.51 0.97
N PRO A 371 -18.15 -20.32 1.70
CA PRO A 371 -18.98 -19.12 1.60
C PRO A 371 -18.21 -17.85 1.98
N ASN A 372 -18.36 -16.77 1.21
CA ASN A 372 -17.73 -15.45 1.43
C ASN A 372 -16.20 -15.37 1.23
N TYR A 373 -15.53 -16.46 0.82
CA TYR A 373 -14.09 -16.46 0.57
C TYR A 373 -13.80 -16.78 -0.91
N LYS A 374 -12.76 -16.15 -1.46
CA LYS A 374 -12.20 -16.58 -2.75
C LYS A 374 -11.46 -17.90 -2.56
N GLU A 375 -11.40 -18.73 -3.60
CA GLU A 375 -10.69 -20.01 -3.55
C GLU A 375 -9.24 -19.86 -3.06
N THR A 376 -8.51 -18.84 -3.51
CA THR A 376 -7.12 -18.58 -3.09
C THR A 376 -6.98 -18.22 -1.61
N ASP A 377 -7.93 -17.44 -1.07
CA ASP A 377 -7.97 -17.09 0.35
C ASP A 377 -8.29 -18.33 1.19
N ALA A 378 -9.30 -19.10 0.77
CA ALA A 378 -9.68 -20.35 1.43
C ALA A 378 -8.53 -21.37 1.44
N VAL A 379 -7.88 -21.58 0.30
CA VAL A 379 -6.69 -22.45 0.17
C VAL A 379 -5.57 -21.99 1.10
N THR A 380 -5.32 -20.69 1.20
CA THR A 380 -4.29 -20.15 2.09
C THR A 380 -4.59 -20.43 3.56
N ILE A 381 -5.84 -20.25 3.99
CA ILE A 381 -6.29 -20.56 5.35
C ILE A 381 -6.15 -22.06 5.63
N LEU A 382 -6.73 -22.90 4.76
CA LEU A 382 -6.73 -24.36 4.92
C LEU A 382 -5.32 -24.96 4.90
N ALA A 383 -4.42 -24.48 4.02
CA ALA A 383 -3.04 -24.92 3.99
C ALA A 383 -2.33 -24.64 5.33
N ASN A 384 -2.46 -23.41 5.85
CA ASN A 384 -1.86 -23.05 7.13
C ASN A 384 -2.46 -23.83 8.31
N SER A 385 -3.73 -24.23 8.23
CA SER A 385 -4.36 -25.12 9.21
C SER A 385 -3.80 -26.55 9.23
N LEU A 386 -3.26 -27.03 8.11
CA LEU A 386 -2.72 -28.39 8.00
C LEU A 386 -1.22 -28.47 8.25
N LEU A 387 -0.46 -27.38 8.04
CA LEU A 387 1.00 -27.38 8.15
C LEU A 387 1.51 -27.80 9.54
N MET A 388 0.97 -27.22 10.61
CA MET A 388 1.43 -27.52 11.98
C MET A 388 1.03 -28.93 12.43
N PRO A 389 -0.22 -29.41 12.24
CA PRO A 389 -0.53 -30.80 12.55
C PRO A 389 0.32 -31.79 11.77
N PHE A 390 0.50 -31.58 10.46
CA PHE A 390 1.33 -32.46 9.64
C PHE A 390 2.80 -32.49 10.10
N ASP A 391 3.33 -31.36 10.56
CA ASP A 391 4.70 -31.28 11.07
C ASP A 391 4.84 -31.89 12.48
N LEU A 392 3.94 -31.57 13.40
CA LEU A 392 4.09 -31.93 14.81
C LEU A 392 3.56 -33.34 15.14
N MET A 393 2.47 -33.75 14.50
CA MET A 393 1.77 -35.01 14.77
C MET A 393 2.02 -36.05 13.68
N TYR A 394 3.04 -35.88 12.83
CA TYR A 394 3.34 -36.74 11.69
C TYR A 394 3.27 -38.24 12.04
N ASP A 395 3.94 -38.64 13.12
CA ASP A 395 4.03 -40.04 13.57
C ASP A 395 2.72 -40.59 14.18
N GLU A 396 1.75 -39.73 14.48
CA GLU A 396 0.44 -40.11 15.03
C GLU A 396 -0.60 -40.39 13.92
N PHE A 397 -0.31 -40.00 12.68
CA PHE A 397 -1.19 -40.23 11.52
C PHE A 397 -0.93 -41.59 10.88
N SER A 398 -1.99 -42.20 10.34
CA SER A 398 -1.88 -43.38 9.50
C SER A 398 -1.24 -43.01 8.15
N PRO A 399 -0.67 -43.99 7.43
CA PRO A 399 -0.13 -43.76 6.09
C PRO A 399 -1.14 -43.12 5.13
N GLU A 400 -2.42 -43.51 5.21
CA GLU A 400 -3.50 -42.97 4.38
C GLU A 400 -3.79 -41.51 4.70
N GLU A 401 -3.82 -41.14 5.99
CA GLU A 401 -4.00 -39.75 6.42
C GLU A 401 -2.85 -38.87 5.93
N ILE A 402 -1.62 -39.36 6.00
CA ILE A 402 -0.43 -38.68 5.49
C ILE A 402 -0.52 -38.48 3.98
N VAL A 403 -0.93 -39.52 3.23
CA VAL A 403 -1.11 -39.43 1.77
C VAL A 403 -2.18 -38.40 1.39
N LEU A 404 -3.31 -38.38 2.08
CA LEU A 404 -4.39 -37.42 1.83
C LEU A 404 -3.93 -35.97 2.07
N MET A 405 -3.22 -35.72 3.18
CA MET A 405 -2.66 -34.39 3.45
C MET A 405 -1.62 -33.97 2.40
N LYS A 406 -0.75 -34.89 1.97
CA LYS A 406 0.21 -34.64 0.87
C LYS A 406 -0.49 -34.25 -0.44
N GLN A 407 -1.56 -34.95 -0.80
CA GLN A 407 -2.35 -34.63 -1.98
C GLN A 407 -2.99 -33.23 -1.89
N LYS A 408 -3.54 -32.88 -0.72
CA LYS A 408 -4.06 -31.52 -0.49
C LYS A 408 -2.97 -30.45 -0.55
N PHE A 409 -1.77 -30.69 -0.01
CA PHE A 409 -0.65 -29.76 -0.16
C PHE A 409 -0.22 -29.55 -1.61
N ILE A 410 -0.22 -30.59 -2.45
CA ILE A 410 0.05 -30.43 -3.88
C ILE A 410 -1.05 -29.59 -4.54
N LYS A 411 -2.33 -29.90 -4.30
CA LYS A 411 -3.45 -29.14 -4.85
C LYS A 411 -3.40 -27.66 -4.44
N TYR A 412 -3.20 -27.40 -3.15
CA TYR A 412 -3.08 -26.05 -2.59
C TYR A 412 -1.87 -25.31 -3.17
N GLY A 413 -0.72 -25.97 -3.25
CA GLY A 413 0.48 -25.39 -3.86
C GLY A 413 0.28 -25.00 -5.32
N GLU A 414 -0.44 -25.82 -6.10
CA GLU A 414 -0.79 -25.51 -7.49
C GLU A 414 -1.72 -24.30 -7.60
N THR A 415 -2.80 -24.25 -6.81
CA THR A 415 -3.73 -23.11 -6.81
C THR A 415 -3.00 -21.81 -6.48
N LEU A 416 -2.16 -21.81 -5.43
CA LEU A 416 -1.41 -20.62 -5.02
C LEU A 416 -0.37 -20.23 -6.08
N TYR A 417 0.43 -21.18 -6.57
CA TYR A 417 1.46 -20.91 -7.56
C TYR A 417 0.88 -20.39 -8.88
N ASN A 418 -0.22 -20.98 -9.36
CA ASN A 418 -0.88 -20.56 -10.60
C ASN A 418 -1.47 -19.16 -10.46
N TYR A 419 -2.18 -18.87 -9.35
CA TYR A 419 -2.68 -17.51 -9.11
C TYR A 419 -1.57 -16.47 -9.17
N ILE A 420 -0.46 -16.75 -8.48
CA ILE A 420 0.69 -15.85 -8.46
C ILE A 420 1.24 -15.72 -9.90
N ALA A 421 1.62 -16.80 -10.56
CA ALA A 421 2.20 -16.77 -11.91
C ALA A 421 1.31 -16.08 -12.96
N GLU A 422 -0.01 -16.15 -12.83
CA GLU A 422 -0.98 -15.60 -13.79
C GLU A 422 -1.33 -14.12 -13.54
N ASN A 423 -1.00 -13.57 -12.36
CA ASN A 423 -1.34 -12.20 -11.99
C ASN A 423 -0.11 -11.32 -11.69
N PRO A 424 0.77 -11.07 -12.68
CA PRO A 424 2.02 -10.35 -12.44
C PRO A 424 1.85 -8.89 -11.99
N ALA A 425 0.75 -8.25 -12.38
CA ALA A 425 0.38 -6.92 -11.90
C ALA A 425 0.03 -6.89 -10.39
N GLU A 426 -0.23 -8.06 -9.79
CA GLU A 426 -0.62 -8.18 -8.38
C GLU A 426 0.54 -8.55 -7.47
N TYR A 427 1.76 -8.76 -8.01
CA TYR A 427 2.92 -9.20 -7.23
C TYR A 427 3.36 -8.30 -6.08
N ARG A 428 2.81 -7.09 -5.96
CA ARG A 428 3.09 -6.18 -4.86
C ARG A 428 1.91 -6.07 -3.88
N LYS A 429 0.77 -6.73 -4.14
CA LYS A 429 -0.41 -6.70 -3.26
C LYS A 429 -0.21 -7.54 -2.00
N LYS A 430 -0.82 -7.11 -0.90
CA LYS A 430 -0.77 -7.79 0.41
C LYS A 430 -1.17 -9.27 0.34
N ASP A 431 -2.19 -9.60 -0.44
CA ASP A 431 -2.72 -10.97 -0.49
C ASP A 431 -1.77 -11.91 -1.24
N THR A 432 -1.16 -11.44 -2.33
CA THR A 432 -0.15 -12.21 -3.07
C THR A 432 1.07 -12.55 -2.20
N ILE A 433 1.41 -11.68 -1.24
CA ILE A 433 2.48 -11.92 -0.26
C ILE A 433 2.09 -13.01 0.73
N LYS A 434 0.85 -12.99 1.22
CA LYS A 434 0.28 -14.06 2.06
C LYS A 434 0.33 -15.39 1.31
N TYR A 435 -0.09 -15.41 0.03
CA TYR A 435 -0.11 -16.60 -0.81
C TYR A 435 1.29 -17.16 -1.07
N ALA A 436 2.25 -16.30 -1.42
CA ALA A 436 3.63 -16.72 -1.69
C ALA A 436 4.34 -17.26 -0.44
N SER A 437 4.03 -16.69 0.74
CA SER A 437 4.55 -17.17 2.03
C SER A 437 3.96 -18.54 2.38
N ALA A 438 2.66 -18.74 2.19
CA ALA A 438 2.01 -20.04 2.38
C ALA A 438 2.56 -21.10 1.42
N LEU A 439 2.71 -20.76 0.14
CA LEU A 439 3.37 -21.62 -0.85
C LEU A 439 4.78 -22.03 -0.41
N GLY A 440 5.55 -21.07 0.13
CA GLY A 440 6.89 -21.31 0.64
C GLY A 440 6.90 -22.28 1.82
N LEU A 441 5.96 -22.13 2.77
CA LEU A 441 5.83 -23.03 3.92
C LEU A 441 5.41 -24.44 3.51
N ILE A 442 4.46 -24.57 2.57
CA ILE A 442 4.09 -25.86 1.96
C ILE A 442 5.33 -26.51 1.34
N ALA A 443 6.09 -25.74 0.56
CA ALA A 443 7.26 -26.26 -0.12
C ALA A 443 8.33 -26.73 0.87
N ILE A 444 8.65 -25.96 1.93
CA ILE A 444 9.60 -26.38 2.97
C ILE A 444 9.14 -27.67 3.65
N ASN A 445 7.86 -27.78 3.99
CA ASN A 445 7.32 -28.97 4.63
C ASN A 445 7.41 -30.20 3.71
N MET A 446 7.03 -30.03 2.44
CA MET A 446 7.02 -31.09 1.43
C MET A 446 8.41 -31.42 0.87
N LEU A 447 9.43 -30.57 1.03
CA LEU A 447 10.82 -30.90 0.67
C LEU A 447 11.36 -32.10 1.45
N ASN A 448 10.86 -32.32 2.67
CA ASN A 448 11.17 -33.49 3.49
C ASN A 448 10.46 -34.77 2.98
N GLU A 449 9.58 -34.66 1.97
CA GLU A 449 8.74 -35.73 1.45
C GLU A 449 9.16 -36.13 0.02
N ASN A 450 9.35 -37.41 -0.28
CA ASN A 450 9.79 -37.88 -1.60
C ASN A 450 8.67 -37.91 -2.68
N VAL A 451 7.82 -36.89 -2.76
CA VAL A 451 6.70 -36.80 -3.71
C VAL A 451 6.83 -35.51 -4.51
N ASN A 452 6.73 -35.56 -5.84
CA ASN A 452 6.69 -34.39 -6.74
C ASN A 452 7.79 -33.33 -6.50
N GLN A 453 9.01 -33.82 -6.21
CA GLN A 453 10.12 -33.04 -5.71
C GLN A 453 10.56 -31.88 -6.62
N ASP A 454 10.48 -32.03 -7.94
CA ASP A 454 10.88 -30.96 -8.86
C ASP A 454 9.91 -29.77 -8.81
N GLN A 455 8.60 -30.03 -8.73
CA GLN A 455 7.59 -28.99 -8.57
C GLN A 455 7.72 -28.28 -7.21
N ILE A 456 7.92 -29.03 -6.13
CA ILE A 456 8.11 -28.48 -4.78
C ILE A 456 9.39 -27.64 -4.70
N ARG A 457 10.49 -28.07 -5.31
CA ARG A 457 11.72 -27.27 -5.38
C ARG A 457 11.51 -25.98 -6.15
N ASN A 458 10.77 -26.04 -7.26
CA ASN A 458 10.41 -24.84 -8.02
C ASN A 458 9.58 -23.88 -7.18
N TRP A 459 8.60 -24.37 -6.41
CA TRP A 459 7.82 -23.55 -5.48
C TRP A 459 8.68 -22.94 -4.38
N HIS A 460 9.51 -23.75 -3.71
CA HIS A 460 10.43 -23.27 -2.68
C HIS A 460 11.34 -22.17 -3.22
N TYR A 461 11.96 -22.44 -4.36
CA TYR A 461 12.90 -21.52 -4.98
C TYR A 461 12.21 -20.24 -5.49
N PHE A 462 11.02 -20.36 -6.06
CA PHE A 462 10.19 -19.22 -6.41
C PHE A 462 9.86 -18.39 -5.18
N SER A 463 9.23 -18.98 -4.15
CA SER A 463 8.86 -18.28 -2.92
C SER A 463 10.07 -17.62 -2.27
N MET A 464 11.23 -18.28 -2.21
CA MET A 464 12.46 -17.69 -1.68
C MET A 464 12.92 -16.44 -2.43
N ASN A 465 13.03 -16.54 -3.75
CA ASN A 465 13.52 -15.44 -4.58
C ASN A 465 12.52 -14.30 -4.67
N TYR A 466 11.23 -14.63 -4.81
CA TYR A 466 10.13 -13.69 -4.78
C TYR A 466 10.08 -12.98 -3.43
N ILE A 467 10.16 -13.72 -2.32
CA ILE A 467 10.13 -13.14 -0.98
C ILE A 467 11.35 -12.26 -0.74
N ASN A 468 12.56 -12.68 -1.10
CA ASN A 468 13.73 -11.81 -0.93
C ASN A 468 13.72 -10.59 -1.88
N GLY A 469 13.28 -10.77 -3.13
CA GLY A 469 13.28 -9.74 -4.16
C GLY A 469 12.14 -8.72 -4.05
N MET A 470 11.01 -9.09 -3.47
CA MET A 470 9.79 -8.28 -3.39
C MET A 470 9.36 -7.96 -1.95
N ILE A 471 9.53 -8.92 -1.04
CA ILE A 471 8.85 -8.91 0.25
C ILE A 471 9.80 -8.47 1.37
N PHE A 472 11.02 -9.00 1.43
CA PHE A 472 12.06 -8.48 2.33
C PHE A 472 12.42 -7.04 1.98
N SER A 473 12.22 -6.62 0.72
CA SER A 473 12.35 -5.23 0.26
C SER A 473 11.18 -4.31 0.64
N MET A 474 10.10 -4.84 1.21
CA MET A 474 9.03 -4.00 1.80
C MET A 474 9.49 -3.34 3.09
N PHE A 475 10.47 -3.93 3.76
CA PHE A 475 11.15 -3.32 4.88
C PHE A 475 12.34 -2.53 4.35
N GLU A 476 12.37 -1.26 4.69
CA GLU A 476 13.55 -0.44 4.45
C GLU A 476 14.65 -0.78 5.46
N LYS A 477 15.87 -0.31 5.23
CA LYS A 477 17.00 -0.58 6.14
C LYS A 477 16.72 -0.13 7.58
N ASP A 478 15.92 0.92 7.75
CA ASP A 478 15.47 1.43 9.04
C ASP A 478 14.32 0.61 9.67
N GLY A 479 13.90 -0.49 9.03
CA GLY A 479 12.83 -1.37 9.45
C GLY A 479 11.42 -0.87 9.12
N SER A 480 11.31 0.32 8.53
CA SER A 480 10.00 0.88 8.19
C SER A 480 9.28 0.04 7.15
N PHE A 481 7.99 -0.15 7.41
CA PHE A 481 7.08 -0.85 6.50
C PHE A 481 6.48 0.16 5.52
N LYS A 482 6.52 -0.15 4.22
CA LYS A 482 6.06 0.74 3.14
C LYS A 482 4.55 0.94 3.04
N SER A 483 3.75 0.26 3.87
CA SER A 483 2.28 0.27 3.83
C SER A 483 1.68 0.61 5.21
N SER A 484 0.35 0.68 5.28
CA SER A 484 -0.43 1.03 6.46
C SER A 484 -0.13 0.12 7.66
N ILE A 485 0.03 0.71 8.84
CA ILE A 485 0.33 -0.05 10.08
C ILE A 485 -0.86 -0.91 10.55
N SER A 486 -2.09 -0.51 10.24
CA SER A 486 -3.34 -1.17 10.65
C SER A 486 -3.55 -2.54 10.01
N GLU A 487 -3.02 -2.76 8.81
CA GLU A 487 -3.03 -4.04 8.10
C GLU A 487 -1.62 -4.65 8.05
N ALA A 488 -0.64 -4.03 8.71
CA ALA A 488 0.74 -4.46 8.58
C ALA A 488 0.94 -5.87 9.14
N PHE A 489 0.26 -6.25 10.22
CA PHE A 489 0.46 -7.58 10.82
C PHE A 489 -0.11 -8.73 9.98
N ASP A 490 -1.12 -8.46 9.16
CA ASP A 490 -1.61 -9.38 8.15
C ASP A 490 -0.54 -9.73 7.09
N THR A 491 0.46 -8.87 6.93
CA THR A 491 1.59 -9.07 6.02
C THR A 491 2.86 -9.48 6.78
N ILE A 492 3.19 -8.80 7.88
CA ILE A 492 4.39 -9.02 8.70
C ILE A 492 4.38 -10.44 9.30
N LEU A 493 3.26 -10.93 9.83
CA LEU A 493 3.22 -12.26 10.47
C LEU A 493 3.54 -13.39 9.49
N PRO A 494 2.90 -13.50 8.30
CA PRO A 494 3.28 -14.49 7.29
C PRO A 494 4.76 -14.42 6.90
N ILE A 495 5.30 -13.21 6.70
CA ILE A 495 6.70 -13.01 6.31
C ILE A 495 7.66 -13.51 7.39
N LEU A 496 7.42 -13.13 8.64
CA LEU A 496 8.26 -13.53 9.77
C LEU A 496 8.15 -15.02 10.06
N THR A 497 6.97 -15.61 9.85
CA THR A 497 6.74 -17.05 9.98
C THR A 497 7.56 -17.81 8.94
N TYR A 498 7.54 -17.40 7.68
CA TYR A 498 8.35 -18.01 6.63
C TYR A 498 9.85 -17.81 6.88
N ALA A 499 10.27 -16.60 7.25
CA ALA A 499 11.65 -16.30 7.64
C ALA A 499 12.15 -17.19 8.79
N LEU A 500 11.31 -17.43 9.81
CA LEU A 500 11.61 -18.33 10.91
C LEU A 500 11.74 -19.77 10.43
N SER A 501 10.82 -20.23 9.58
CA SER A 501 10.89 -21.57 9.00
C SER A 501 12.22 -21.81 8.27
N LEU A 502 12.61 -20.87 7.40
CA LEU A 502 13.89 -20.91 6.68
C LEU A 502 15.11 -20.97 7.59
N LYS A 503 15.07 -20.24 8.72
CA LYS A 503 16.12 -20.27 9.73
C LYS A 503 16.17 -21.62 10.44
N ASN A 504 15.02 -22.16 10.85
CA ASN A 504 14.92 -23.44 11.56
C ASN A 504 15.51 -24.60 10.74
N VAL A 505 15.29 -24.58 9.44
CA VAL A 505 15.81 -25.61 8.52
C VAL A 505 17.21 -25.31 7.98
N GLY A 506 17.82 -24.20 8.41
CA GLY A 506 19.20 -23.83 8.05
C GLY A 506 19.38 -23.34 6.61
N ILE A 507 18.31 -22.91 5.92
CA ILE A 507 18.38 -22.40 4.55
C ILE A 507 18.85 -20.94 4.52
N PHE A 508 18.22 -20.07 5.31
CA PHE A 508 18.50 -18.65 5.31
C PHE A 508 18.08 -17.98 6.62
N ASP A 509 18.99 -17.19 7.22
CA ASP A 509 18.68 -16.38 8.40
C ASP A 509 18.33 -14.95 8.01
N ALA A 510 17.06 -14.70 7.65
CA ALA A 510 16.58 -13.37 7.31
C ALA A 510 16.72 -12.37 8.46
N PHE A 511 16.71 -12.84 9.71
CA PHE A 511 16.88 -11.98 10.90
C PHE A 511 18.31 -11.44 11.05
N SER A 512 19.27 -11.94 10.26
CA SER A 512 20.60 -11.35 10.18
C SER A 512 20.62 -10.02 9.41
N LEU A 513 19.63 -9.79 8.53
CA LEU A 513 19.49 -8.59 7.70
C LEU A 513 19.14 -7.37 8.56
N GLU A 514 19.74 -6.23 8.21
CA GLU A 514 19.52 -4.94 8.91
C GLU A 514 18.03 -4.53 8.89
N SER A 515 17.35 -4.71 7.75
CA SER A 515 15.92 -4.39 7.62
C SER A 515 15.06 -5.18 8.62
N PHE A 516 15.34 -6.47 8.82
CA PHE A 516 14.60 -7.34 9.76
C PHE A 516 14.91 -7.01 11.23
N LYS A 517 16.18 -6.77 11.56
CA LYS A 517 16.60 -6.35 12.92
C LYS A 517 15.93 -5.05 13.36
N ASN A 518 15.68 -4.15 12.41
CA ASN A 518 15.11 -2.84 12.67
C ASN A 518 13.56 -2.81 12.62
N ILE A 519 12.87 -3.89 12.23
CA ILE A 519 11.39 -3.95 12.30
C ILE A 519 10.92 -3.63 13.72
N GLY A 520 11.60 -4.16 14.73
CA GLY A 520 11.24 -3.93 16.14
C GLY A 520 11.37 -2.46 16.53
N LYS A 521 12.38 -1.76 16.02
CA LYS A 521 12.60 -0.32 16.23
C LYS A 521 11.50 0.51 15.58
N TYR A 522 11.12 0.16 14.36
CA TYR A 522 9.98 0.81 13.70
C TYR A 522 8.69 0.60 14.52
N LEU A 523 8.35 -0.64 14.86
CA LEU A 523 7.14 -1.00 15.58
C LEU A 523 7.06 -0.39 17.00
N SER A 524 8.19 -0.25 17.69
CA SER A 524 8.23 0.40 19.01
C SER A 524 7.87 1.88 18.93
N ILE A 525 8.31 2.56 17.87
CA ILE A 525 8.14 4.00 17.69
C ILE A 525 6.77 4.38 17.12
N VAL A 526 6.25 3.59 16.18
CA VAL A 526 4.98 3.88 15.51
C VAL A 526 3.77 3.37 16.27
N GLY A 527 3.95 2.50 17.25
CA GLY A 527 2.87 1.95 18.03
C GLY A 527 3.30 1.85 19.46
N TYR A 528 2.99 2.80 20.31
CA TYR A 528 3.64 2.92 21.61
C TYR A 528 2.94 2.03 22.68
N PRO A 529 3.68 1.40 23.62
CA PRO A 529 3.11 0.52 24.65
C PRO A 529 2.04 1.15 25.51
N SER A 530 2.15 2.39 25.96
CA SER A 530 1.14 3.10 26.74
C SER A 530 -0.11 3.59 26.02
N GLY A 531 -0.35 3.35 24.72
CA GLY A 531 -1.74 3.48 24.24
C GLY A 531 -2.01 4.35 23.03
N TYR A 532 -0.99 4.82 22.31
CA TYR A 532 -1.21 5.50 21.03
C TYR A 532 -0.42 4.84 19.90
N THR A 533 -1.12 4.51 18.80
CA THR A 533 -0.51 4.02 17.55
C THR A 533 -0.63 5.09 16.49
N LEU A 534 0.51 5.43 15.86
CA LEU A 534 0.57 6.41 14.80
C LEU A 534 -0.40 6.06 13.67
N PRO A 535 -1.11 7.05 13.13
CA PRO A 535 -1.94 6.90 11.95
C PRO A 535 -1.10 6.91 10.67
N ILE A 536 -0.15 5.99 10.55
CA ILE A 536 0.55 5.76 9.28
C ILE A 536 -0.35 4.88 8.43
N GLY A 537 -1.07 5.48 7.47
CA GLY A 537 -2.04 4.78 6.63
C GLY A 537 -3.45 4.69 7.22
N TYR A 538 -4.28 3.81 6.68
CA TYR A 538 -5.72 3.67 6.99
C TYR A 538 -5.95 2.92 8.30
N THR A 539 -5.87 3.61 9.43
CA THR A 539 -6.13 3.02 10.77
C THR A 539 -7.54 3.35 11.24
N ALA A 540 -8.40 2.36 11.52
CA ALA A 540 -9.80 2.61 11.95
C ALA A 540 -9.91 3.52 13.19
N ILE A 541 -10.88 4.43 13.23
CA ILE A 541 -11.06 5.43 14.32
C ILE A 541 -11.53 4.80 15.63
N ASP A 542 -12.51 3.88 15.56
CA ASP A 542 -13.20 3.36 16.74
C ASP A 542 -12.31 2.49 17.65
N ASN A 543 -11.21 1.95 17.10
CA ASN A 543 -10.25 1.09 17.82
C ASN A 543 -8.98 1.83 18.28
N ARG A 544 -8.92 3.16 18.19
CA ARG A 544 -7.74 3.97 18.57
C ARG A 544 -7.69 4.40 20.05
N SER A 545 -8.59 3.90 20.89
CA SER A 545 -8.47 4.06 22.35
C SER A 545 -7.81 2.83 22.97
N LYS A 546 -6.74 3.04 23.78
CA LYS A 546 -6.04 2.01 24.59
C LYS A 546 -5.73 0.70 23.83
N LEU A 547 -4.62 0.64 23.09
CA LEU A 547 -3.99 -0.61 22.58
C LEU A 547 -4.94 -1.75 22.18
N ARG A 548 -6.01 -1.47 21.43
CA ARG A 548 -6.85 -2.54 20.86
C ARG A 548 -6.44 -2.94 19.46
N PHE A 549 -5.67 -2.10 18.77
CA PHE A 549 -4.99 -2.48 17.53
C PHE A 549 -3.78 -3.38 17.86
N ASP A 550 -3.93 -4.67 17.63
CA ASP A 550 -2.85 -5.65 17.42
C ASP A 550 -1.92 -5.99 18.59
N THR A 551 -2.33 -5.80 19.85
CA THR A 551 -1.51 -6.17 21.03
C THR A 551 -0.99 -7.59 20.98
N GLY A 552 -1.82 -8.55 20.56
CA GLY A 552 -1.39 -9.96 20.43
C GLY A 552 -0.35 -10.18 19.33
N ALA A 553 -0.62 -9.72 18.10
CA ALA A 553 0.29 -9.87 16.95
C ALA A 553 1.61 -9.13 17.18
N ARG A 554 1.52 -7.86 17.58
CA ARG A 554 2.69 -7.02 17.84
C ARG A 554 3.50 -7.55 19.02
N SER A 555 2.86 -8.03 20.09
CA SER A 555 3.58 -8.69 21.19
C SER A 555 4.35 -9.91 20.70
N ALA A 556 3.73 -10.78 19.89
CA ALA A 556 4.39 -11.96 19.33
C ALA A 556 5.62 -11.56 18.51
N VAL A 557 5.45 -10.63 17.57
CA VAL A 557 6.52 -10.13 16.70
C VAL A 557 7.65 -9.50 17.50
N MET A 558 7.32 -8.62 18.45
CA MET A 558 8.33 -7.93 19.26
C MET A 558 9.09 -8.90 20.16
N GLU A 559 8.45 -9.95 20.68
CA GLU A 559 9.20 -10.98 21.39
C GLU A 559 10.15 -11.72 20.44
N LEU A 560 9.66 -12.23 19.30
CA LEU A 560 10.51 -12.93 18.33
C LEU A 560 11.77 -12.11 18.00
N LEU A 561 11.56 -10.83 17.65
CA LEU A 561 12.64 -9.91 17.30
C LEU A 561 13.55 -9.58 18.47
N SER A 562 13.02 -9.47 19.70
CA SER A 562 13.83 -9.26 20.90
C SER A 562 14.85 -10.36 21.11
N LYS A 563 14.50 -11.60 20.76
CA LYS A 563 15.39 -12.75 20.86
C LYS A 563 16.35 -12.78 19.70
N MET A 564 15.84 -12.68 18.48
CA MET A 564 16.67 -12.72 17.27
C MET A 564 17.74 -11.62 17.25
N SER A 565 17.46 -10.47 17.87
CA SER A 565 18.36 -9.32 17.93
C SER A 565 18.97 -9.07 19.32
N ALA A 566 18.68 -9.91 20.31
CA ALA A 566 19.05 -9.72 21.72
C ALA A 566 18.79 -8.29 22.24
N ASN A 567 17.59 -7.74 21.98
CA ASN A 567 17.27 -6.34 22.19
C ASN A 567 16.32 -6.11 23.41
N PRO A 568 16.79 -5.47 24.50
CA PRO A 568 16.00 -5.17 25.70
C PRO A 568 14.75 -4.31 25.47
N LEU A 569 14.80 -3.38 24.51
CA LEU A 569 13.68 -2.50 24.20
C LEU A 569 12.52 -3.30 23.61
N TYR A 570 12.83 -4.20 22.68
CA TYR A 570 11.82 -5.03 22.03
C TYR A 570 11.19 -5.99 23.05
N LYS A 571 11.99 -6.51 23.99
CA LYS A 571 11.51 -7.36 25.07
C LYS A 571 10.58 -6.60 26.02
N ASN A 572 10.96 -5.38 26.43
CA ASN A 572 10.12 -4.52 27.27
C ASN A 572 8.77 -4.23 26.60
N TYR A 573 8.81 -3.92 25.31
CA TYR A 573 7.60 -3.72 24.51
C TYR A 573 6.70 -4.96 24.53
N ALA A 574 7.27 -6.13 24.24
CA ALA A 574 6.52 -7.39 24.18
C ALA A 574 5.80 -7.69 25.50
N VAL A 575 6.48 -7.45 26.64
CA VAL A 575 5.92 -7.61 27.99
C VAL A 575 4.75 -6.66 28.25
N PHE A 576 4.87 -5.40 27.86
CA PHE A 576 3.81 -4.41 28.06
C PHE A 576 2.58 -4.74 27.21
N ALA A 577 2.77 -4.95 25.90
CA ALA A 577 1.68 -5.20 24.95
C ALA A 577 0.87 -6.45 25.30
N GLN A 578 1.53 -7.48 25.84
CA GLN A 578 0.87 -8.72 26.26
C GLN A 578 0.01 -8.56 27.53
N SER A 579 0.28 -7.56 28.37
CA SER A 579 -0.55 -7.32 29.56
C SER A 579 -1.99 -6.88 29.24
N GLU A 580 -2.25 -6.55 27.97
CA GLU A 580 -3.52 -6.00 27.52
C GLU A 580 -4.31 -6.91 26.56
N ALA A 581 -3.80 -8.08 26.14
CA ALA A 581 -4.58 -9.03 25.32
C ALA A 581 -4.10 -10.49 25.36
N VAL A 582 -5.06 -11.41 25.48
CA VAL A 582 -4.92 -12.83 25.09
C VAL A 582 -5.98 -13.07 24.00
N ASN A 583 -5.56 -13.07 22.74
CA ASN A 583 -6.42 -13.41 21.58
C ASN A 583 -6.00 -14.79 21.03
N LEU A 584 -6.98 -15.67 20.81
CA LEU A 584 -6.77 -17.01 20.25
C LEU A 584 -5.95 -16.98 18.96
N ARG A 585 -6.20 -16.01 18.07
CA ARG A 585 -5.52 -15.85 16.78
C ARG A 585 -4.00 -15.74 16.93
N TYR A 586 -3.50 -15.14 18.01
CA TYR A 586 -2.06 -14.88 18.17
C TYR A 586 -1.39 -15.73 19.25
N LEU A 587 -2.16 -16.37 20.13
CA LEU A 587 -1.67 -17.23 21.20
C LEU A 587 -0.64 -18.30 20.76
N PRO A 588 -0.82 -19.06 19.66
CA PRO A 588 0.17 -20.06 19.27
C PRO A 588 1.52 -19.44 18.91
N TYR A 589 1.53 -18.30 18.20
CA TYR A 589 2.77 -17.59 17.85
C TYR A 589 3.47 -17.07 19.09
N VAL A 590 2.73 -16.44 20.01
CA VAL A 590 3.29 -15.96 21.28
C VAL A 590 3.87 -17.13 22.09
N LEU A 591 3.23 -18.31 22.11
CA LEU A 591 3.78 -19.48 22.79
C LEU A 591 5.08 -19.99 22.14
N MET A 592 5.07 -20.19 20.82
CA MET A 592 6.22 -20.76 20.11
C MET A 592 7.41 -19.80 20.09
N TRP A 593 7.18 -18.53 19.76
CA TRP A 593 8.24 -17.53 19.60
C TRP A 593 8.82 -17.09 20.96
N ASN A 594 8.03 -17.10 22.04
CA ASN A 594 8.51 -16.88 23.41
C ASN A 594 9.40 -18.01 23.95
N ASN A 595 9.64 -19.11 23.22
CA ASN A 595 10.53 -20.19 23.68
C ASN A 595 11.79 -20.42 22.83
N TYR A 596 11.96 -19.68 21.72
CA TYR A 596 13.14 -19.83 20.85
C TYR A 596 14.45 -19.68 21.64
N TYR A 597 15.44 -20.54 21.34
CA TYR A 597 16.58 -21.04 22.14
C TYR A 597 17.49 -20.04 22.90
N LEU A 598 17.18 -18.76 22.93
CA LEU A 598 17.67 -17.86 23.96
C LEU A 598 16.71 -17.96 25.14
N ARG A 599 17.11 -18.74 26.17
CA ARG A 599 16.57 -18.60 27.53
C ARG A 599 16.42 -17.10 27.82
N ASP A 600 15.36 -16.72 28.53
CA ASP A 600 14.83 -15.36 28.83
C ASP A 600 15.86 -14.32 29.40
N ASN A 601 17.05 -14.23 28.80
CA ASN A 601 18.24 -13.52 29.24
C ASN A 601 18.26 -12.09 28.70
N VAL A 602 17.36 -11.74 27.77
CA VAL A 602 17.22 -10.37 27.30
C VAL A 602 16.51 -9.60 28.41
N PRO A 603 17.18 -8.67 29.11
CA PRO A 603 16.54 -7.94 30.20
C PRO A 603 15.40 -7.08 29.64
N SER A 604 14.27 -7.02 30.36
CA SER A 604 13.16 -6.12 30.01
C SER A 604 13.37 -4.68 30.50
N ASN A 605 14.59 -4.33 30.92
CA ASN A 605 14.97 -3.00 31.38
C ASN A 605 15.81 -2.30 30.31
N PRO A 606 15.22 -1.65 29.28
CA PRO A 606 16.01 -0.95 28.31
C PRO A 606 16.56 0.34 28.92
N GLU A 607 17.78 0.69 28.54
CA GLU A 607 18.37 1.99 28.87
C GLU A 607 17.52 3.13 28.27
N PHE A 608 17.53 4.28 28.95
CA PHE A 608 16.80 5.47 28.54
C PHE A 608 17.36 6.02 27.23
N GLN A 609 16.54 6.11 26.18
CA GLN A 609 16.91 6.79 24.93
C GLN A 609 15.80 7.75 24.53
N TYR A 610 16.14 9.03 24.36
CA TYR A 610 15.32 9.96 23.61
C TYR A 610 15.31 9.48 22.16
N GLU A 611 14.15 9.10 21.64
CA GLU A 611 14.06 8.59 20.28
C GLU A 611 13.65 9.75 19.36
N THR A 612 14.66 10.33 18.71
CA THR A 612 14.45 11.04 17.46
C THR A 612 14.77 10.10 16.32
N LEU A 613 13.81 9.90 15.42
CA LEU A 613 13.98 9.04 14.27
C LEU A 613 13.53 9.76 13.00
N LEU A 614 14.38 9.70 11.97
CA LEU A 614 14.01 10.01 10.60
C LEU A 614 13.87 8.70 9.83
N LEU A 615 12.65 8.36 9.45
CA LEU A 615 12.36 7.27 8.54
C LEU A 615 12.47 7.80 7.10
N LYS A 616 13.70 7.86 6.60
CA LYS A 616 14.06 8.60 5.37
C LYS A 616 13.30 8.14 4.13
N LYS A 617 12.94 6.86 4.06
CA LYS A 617 12.30 6.29 2.87
C LYS A 617 10.80 6.59 2.81
N ILE A 618 10.11 6.50 3.94
CA ILE A 618 8.70 6.90 4.05
C ILE A 618 8.52 8.39 4.36
N GLN A 619 9.62 9.13 4.59
CA GLN A 619 9.66 10.58 4.84
C GLN A 619 8.84 11.01 6.06
N THR A 620 9.14 10.37 7.20
CA THR A 620 8.50 10.65 8.50
C THR A 620 9.55 10.99 9.55
N ALA A 621 9.38 12.11 10.24
CA ALA A 621 10.22 12.52 11.36
C ALA A 621 9.45 12.37 12.68
N ILE A 622 10.08 11.77 13.68
CA ILE A 622 9.43 11.45 14.96
C ILE A 622 10.29 11.94 16.10
N TYR A 623 9.64 12.58 17.08
CA TYR A 623 10.20 12.90 18.38
C TYR A 623 9.38 12.23 19.49
N ASN A 624 10.06 11.51 20.37
CA ASN A 624 9.51 10.94 21.59
C ASN A 624 10.47 11.17 22.75
N GLU A 625 9.95 11.75 23.84
CA GLU A 625 10.77 12.01 25.03
C GLU A 625 11.07 10.73 25.83
N ASN A 626 10.10 9.82 25.93
CA ASN A 626 10.23 8.60 26.69
C ASN A 626 9.25 7.52 26.22
N ILE A 627 9.79 6.47 25.60
CA ILE A 627 9.03 5.36 25.03
C ILE A 627 8.32 4.45 26.05
N LYS A 628 8.48 4.70 27.37
CA LYS A 628 7.84 3.92 28.45
C LYS A 628 6.72 4.63 29.22
N THR A 629 6.72 5.96 29.29
CA THR A 629 5.69 6.71 30.03
C THR A 629 4.49 7.19 29.21
N LEU A 630 3.27 6.83 29.65
CA LEU A 630 1.97 7.19 29.07
C LEU A 630 1.77 8.64 28.64
N ASN A 631 2.37 9.54 29.40
CA ASN A 631 2.20 10.96 29.31
C ASN A 631 3.43 11.66 28.73
N ALA A 632 4.38 10.92 28.16
CA ALA A 632 5.52 11.48 27.47
C ALA A 632 5.07 12.27 26.23
N PRO A 633 5.65 13.45 25.97
CA PRO A 633 5.37 14.18 24.75
C PRO A 633 5.82 13.43 23.50
N TYR A 634 5.03 13.59 22.44
CA TYR A 634 5.23 12.93 21.17
C TYR A 634 4.82 13.85 20.02
N LEU A 635 5.67 13.95 19.00
CA LEU A 635 5.38 14.66 17.75
C LEU A 635 5.84 13.81 16.58
N ALA A 636 4.95 13.55 15.62
CA ALA A 636 5.32 12.99 14.33
C ALA A 636 4.93 13.94 13.20
N VAL A 637 5.86 14.15 12.28
CA VAL A 637 5.72 14.98 11.08
C VAL A 637 5.79 14.07 9.86
N TYR A 638 4.74 14.10 9.05
CA TYR A 638 4.59 13.30 7.84
C TYR A 638 4.83 14.19 6.63
N ALA A 639 5.96 14.01 5.95
CA ALA A 639 6.14 14.64 4.65
C ALA A 639 5.59 13.73 3.55
N LYS A 640 5.84 12.42 3.60
CA LYS A 640 5.53 11.43 2.55
C LYS A 640 6.20 11.71 1.20
N GLY A 641 7.11 10.81 0.85
CA GLY A 641 7.88 10.84 -0.40
C GLY A 641 7.03 10.75 -1.66
N ARG A 642 7.68 10.70 -2.83
CA ARG A 642 6.98 10.30 -4.06
C ARG A 642 6.31 8.96 -3.82
N ASN A 643 5.03 8.84 -4.17
CA ASN A 643 4.36 7.55 -4.26
C ASN A 643 5.10 6.73 -5.33
N ALA A 644 6.10 5.94 -4.91
CA ALA A 644 6.85 5.09 -5.81
C ALA A 644 6.02 3.87 -6.24
N ASP A 645 5.00 3.52 -5.45
CA ASP A 645 4.25 2.29 -5.59
C ASP A 645 2.77 2.53 -5.27
N THR A 646 1.89 2.54 -6.27
CA THR A 646 0.44 2.49 -6.02
C THR A 646 -0.01 1.11 -5.53
N SER A 647 0.84 0.11 -5.73
CA SER A 647 0.56 -1.31 -5.53
C SER A 647 0.57 -1.80 -4.08
N PHE A 648 1.04 -1.01 -3.12
CA PHE A 648 1.19 -1.43 -1.71
C PHE A 648 0.03 -1.03 -0.79
N GLY A 649 -1.10 -0.61 -1.37
CA GLY A 649 -2.33 -0.33 -0.64
C GLY A 649 -2.31 1.01 0.10
N LEU A 650 -3.43 1.73 0.00
CA LEU A 650 -3.93 2.63 1.04
C LEU A 650 -2.90 3.68 1.54
N ASN A 651 -2.31 4.45 0.61
CA ASN A 651 -1.58 5.68 0.93
C ASN A 651 -2.54 6.88 1.00
N HIS A 652 -2.69 7.48 2.18
CA HIS A 652 -3.41 8.75 2.36
C HIS A 652 -2.73 9.92 1.65
N ASN A 653 -3.50 11.00 1.51
CA ASN A 653 -3.08 12.30 1.04
C ASN A 653 -2.72 13.28 2.17
N ASP A 654 -2.28 12.76 3.30
CA ASP A 654 -1.69 13.40 4.49
C ASP A 654 -0.26 13.95 4.23
N ARG A 655 0.03 14.36 3.00
CA ARG A 655 1.33 14.97 2.66
C ARG A 655 1.49 16.27 3.43
N MET A 656 2.66 16.46 4.04
CA MET A 656 2.98 17.58 4.95
C MET A 656 2.17 17.61 6.25
N SER A 657 1.48 16.53 6.62
CA SER A 657 0.66 16.49 7.82
C SER A 657 1.44 16.19 9.11
N PHE A 658 0.77 16.18 10.27
CA PHE A 658 1.41 15.93 11.56
C PHE A 658 0.44 15.48 12.64
N VAL A 659 0.96 14.89 13.72
CA VAL A 659 0.22 14.56 14.93
C VAL A 659 0.98 14.98 16.18
N TYR A 660 0.24 15.35 17.23
CA TYR A 660 0.82 15.86 18.46
C TYR A 660 0.09 15.30 19.69
N TYR A 661 0.86 14.65 20.56
CA TYR A 661 0.41 14.09 21.84
C TYR A 661 1.22 14.70 22.95
N ASN A 662 0.56 15.03 24.04
CA ASN A 662 1.25 15.51 25.22
C ASN A 662 0.46 15.21 26.49
N TYR A 663 1.16 14.94 27.58
CA TYR A 663 0.60 14.62 28.90
C TYR A 663 -0.43 13.47 28.94
N GLY A 664 -0.49 12.63 27.91
CA GLY A 664 -1.40 11.49 27.81
C GLY A 664 -2.68 11.77 27.01
N ASP A 665 -2.80 12.96 26.41
CA ASP A 665 -3.90 13.33 25.53
C ASP A 665 -3.46 13.37 24.06
N SER A 666 -4.35 12.94 23.16
CA SER A 666 -4.24 13.06 21.70
C SER A 666 -4.77 14.40 21.25
N ILE A 667 -3.91 15.41 21.20
CA ILE A 667 -4.30 16.82 21.02
C ILE A 667 -4.61 17.12 19.55
N ILE A 668 -3.69 16.77 18.64
CA ILE A 668 -3.88 16.90 17.19
C ILE A 668 -3.69 15.51 16.58
N ASP A 669 -4.71 15.02 15.87
CA ASP A 669 -4.79 13.65 15.37
C ASP A 669 -5.06 13.63 13.85
N GLU A 670 -4.67 12.55 13.16
CA GLU A 670 -5.12 12.26 11.78
C GLU A 670 -6.36 11.38 11.84
N LEU A 671 -7.40 11.70 11.07
CA LEU A 671 -8.64 10.92 11.08
C LEU A 671 -8.67 9.95 9.89
N GLY A 672 -7.98 8.81 10.00
CA GLY A 672 -8.05 7.73 8.98
C GLY A 672 -9.17 6.73 9.28
N TYR A 673 -9.75 6.08 8.27
CA TYR A 673 -10.79 5.05 8.44
C TYR A 673 -10.38 3.70 7.83
N ASN A 674 -10.99 2.60 8.26
CA ASN A 674 -10.92 1.30 7.57
C ASN A 674 -12.21 1.12 6.74
N PHE A 675 -12.10 0.63 5.51
CA PHE A 675 -13.16 0.63 4.49
C PHE A 675 -14.20 -0.50 4.62
N ASP A 676 -14.20 -1.26 5.71
CA ASP A 676 -15.07 -2.43 5.88
C ASP A 676 -16.55 -2.10 6.14
N THR A 677 -17.00 -0.83 6.04
CA THR A 677 -18.41 -0.44 6.26
C THR A 677 -19.01 0.38 5.12
N ASN A 678 -20.31 0.16 4.86
CA ASN A 678 -21.16 0.74 3.81
C ASN A 678 -21.32 2.29 3.81
N ASN A 679 -20.51 3.05 4.55
CA ASN A 679 -20.69 4.50 4.75
C ASN A 679 -19.79 5.38 3.86
N TYR A 680 -19.40 4.89 2.68
CA TYR A 680 -18.50 5.56 1.75
C TYR A 680 -18.89 7.03 1.45
N GLU A 681 -20.18 7.34 1.36
CA GLU A 681 -20.67 8.69 0.99
C GLU A 681 -20.45 9.75 2.08
N LEU A 682 -20.52 9.41 3.38
CA LEU A 682 -20.30 10.38 4.47
C LEU A 682 -18.83 10.80 4.63
N PHE A 683 -17.89 9.97 4.16
CA PHE A 683 -16.45 10.17 4.39
C PHE A 683 -15.67 10.65 3.17
N LYS A 684 -16.17 10.43 1.95
CA LYS A 684 -15.53 10.89 0.70
C LYS A 684 -15.32 12.41 0.69
N ASP A 685 -16.21 13.16 1.33
CA ASP A 685 -16.21 14.62 1.29
C ASP A 685 -15.46 15.28 2.45
N ALA A 686 -15.29 14.59 3.57
CA ALA A 686 -14.61 15.13 4.74
C ALA A 686 -13.08 15.10 4.57
N ASP A 687 -12.47 16.28 4.69
CA ASP A 687 -11.02 16.42 4.75
C ASP A 687 -10.57 16.05 6.18
N PHE A 688 -9.64 15.12 6.30
CA PHE A 688 -9.28 14.49 7.58
C PHE A 688 -7.78 14.58 7.90
N HIS A 689 -7.06 15.34 7.08
CA HIS A 689 -5.62 15.57 7.24
C HIS A 689 -5.34 16.96 7.82
N ASN A 690 -4.24 17.07 8.56
CA ASN A 690 -3.79 18.31 9.18
C ASN A 690 -2.94 19.12 8.18
N GLY A 691 -3.59 19.71 7.18
CA GLY A 691 -2.95 20.28 6.00
C GLY A 691 -3.43 21.69 5.61
N ILE A 692 -3.06 22.11 4.39
CA ILE A 692 -3.54 23.34 3.75
C ILE A 692 -4.23 22.98 2.44
N SER A 693 -5.46 23.45 2.26
CA SER A 693 -6.18 23.43 0.97
C SER A 693 -6.25 24.84 0.37
N ILE A 694 -6.37 24.92 -0.95
CA ILE A 694 -6.44 26.18 -1.71
C ILE A 694 -7.77 26.21 -2.45
N ASP A 695 -8.63 27.20 -2.22
CA ASP A 695 -9.99 27.30 -2.82
C ASP A 695 -10.85 26.02 -2.69
N ASN A 696 -10.70 25.31 -1.57
CA ASN A 696 -11.29 23.99 -1.30
C ASN A 696 -10.77 22.83 -2.17
N GLU A 697 -9.77 23.07 -3.02
CA GLU A 697 -9.11 22.03 -3.79
C GLU A 697 -8.25 21.13 -2.89
N LYS A 698 -8.33 19.82 -3.15
CA LYS A 698 -7.58 18.80 -2.43
C LYS A 698 -6.26 18.54 -3.16
N ILE A 699 -5.26 18.04 -2.44
CA ILE A 699 -4.01 17.57 -3.06
C ILE A 699 -4.37 16.39 -4.00
N GLU A 700 -3.68 16.20 -5.13
CA GLU A 700 -3.96 15.09 -6.04
C GLU A 700 -3.26 13.80 -5.55
N GLU A 701 -3.99 12.68 -5.55
CA GLU A 701 -3.48 11.34 -5.21
C GLU A 701 -2.73 10.70 -6.39
N ASN A 702 -1.73 11.38 -6.93
CA ASN A 702 -0.92 10.87 -8.05
C ASN A 702 0.58 10.79 -7.70
N THR A 703 1.37 10.19 -8.60
CA THR A 703 2.83 10.03 -8.44
C THR A 703 3.63 11.32 -8.64
N GLY A 704 2.99 12.39 -9.15
CA GLY A 704 3.57 13.71 -9.35
C GLY A 704 3.61 14.58 -8.08
N SER A 705 2.70 14.34 -7.13
CA SER A 705 2.64 15.03 -5.84
C SER A 705 3.53 14.35 -4.79
N TYR A 706 4.49 15.07 -4.21
CA TYR A 706 5.40 14.53 -3.19
C TYR A 706 5.89 15.57 -2.18
N SER A 707 6.34 15.10 -1.04
CA SER A 707 7.02 15.93 -0.03
C SER A 707 8.19 15.16 0.59
N TYR A 708 9.07 15.86 1.27
CA TYR A 708 10.21 15.26 1.95
C TYR A 708 10.59 16.06 3.19
N ILE A 709 11.22 15.38 4.14
CA ILE A 709 11.86 16.02 5.29
C ILE A 709 13.22 16.52 4.81
N GLU A 710 13.39 17.84 4.73
CA GLU A 710 14.65 18.45 4.33
C GLU A 710 15.71 18.31 5.43
N SER A 711 15.32 18.51 6.70
CA SER A 711 16.23 18.42 7.84
C SER A 711 15.50 18.16 9.14
N ILE A 712 16.18 17.53 10.10
CA ILE A 712 15.73 17.40 11.50
C ILE A 712 16.86 17.75 12.44
N THR A 713 16.54 18.23 13.64
CA THR A 713 17.52 18.41 14.70
C THR A 713 16.87 18.19 16.06
N ASN A 714 17.54 17.45 16.93
CA ASN A 714 17.10 17.26 18.31
C ASN A 714 18.14 17.84 19.27
N TYR A 715 17.76 18.91 19.96
CA TYR A 715 18.53 19.58 20.99
C TYR A 715 17.82 19.41 22.35
N TYR A 716 18.53 19.48 23.47
CA TYR A 716 17.94 19.16 24.78
C TYR A 716 16.75 20.07 25.16
N LYS A 717 16.64 21.29 24.60
CA LYS A 717 15.48 22.20 24.77
C LYS A 717 14.49 22.21 23.62
N MET A 718 14.85 21.69 22.44
CA MET A 718 14.02 21.83 21.23
C MET A 718 14.17 20.65 20.28
N PHE A 719 13.06 20.22 19.69
CA PHE A 719 13.06 19.38 18.49
C PHE A 719 12.64 20.22 17.28
N TYR A 720 13.35 20.07 16.17
CA TYR A 720 13.10 20.76 14.91
C TYR A 720 12.91 19.77 13.76
N ALA A 721 11.92 20.03 12.92
CA ALA A 721 11.72 19.34 11.66
C ALA A 721 11.33 20.34 10.57
N HIS A 722 11.91 20.17 9.38
CA HIS A 722 11.60 20.96 8.20
C HIS A 722 11.12 20.04 7.09
N ALA A 723 9.88 20.24 6.65
CA ALA A 723 9.30 19.53 5.55
C ALA A 723 9.11 20.48 4.36
N LYS A 724 9.28 19.94 3.15
CA LYS A 724 9.04 20.63 1.88
C LYS A 724 8.14 19.80 0.99
N ALA A 725 7.27 20.48 0.25
CA ALA A 725 6.33 19.86 -0.67
C ALA A 725 6.49 20.42 -2.08
N ASN A 726 6.38 19.51 -3.04
CA ASN A 726 6.03 19.82 -4.42
C ASN A 726 4.71 19.08 -4.71
N GLN A 727 3.62 19.69 -4.25
CA GLN A 727 2.28 19.11 -4.34
C GLN A 727 1.56 19.58 -5.60
N GLN A 728 0.82 18.66 -6.21
CA GLN A 728 -0.18 18.98 -7.22
C GLN A 728 -1.55 18.97 -6.54
N TYR A 729 -2.42 19.92 -6.89
CA TYR A 729 -3.81 19.95 -6.43
C TYR A 729 -4.76 19.47 -7.55
N THR A 730 -5.99 19.09 -7.21
CA THR A 730 -6.99 18.49 -8.11
C THR A 730 -7.37 19.36 -9.33
N TYR A 731 -7.18 20.67 -9.25
CA TYR A 731 -7.27 21.62 -10.38
C TYR A 731 -5.95 22.40 -10.52
N SER A 732 -5.81 23.19 -11.60
CA SER A 732 -4.57 23.86 -12.05
C SER A 732 -4.00 24.95 -11.12
N VAL A 733 -3.88 24.67 -9.82
CA VAL A 733 -3.07 25.43 -8.86
C VAL A 733 -1.64 24.93 -8.96
N ASN A 734 -0.76 25.77 -9.50
CA ASN A 734 0.67 25.48 -9.55
C ASN A 734 1.33 26.07 -8.32
N LEU A 735 1.84 25.23 -7.42
CA LEU A 735 2.64 25.72 -6.30
C LEU A 735 4.01 26.22 -6.76
N LYS A 736 4.41 27.39 -6.27
CA LYS A 736 5.78 27.89 -6.36
C LYS A 736 6.62 27.44 -5.17
N ASN A 737 6.03 27.40 -3.98
CA ASN A 737 6.69 26.95 -2.75
C ASN A 737 5.68 26.32 -1.79
N TYR A 738 6.11 25.33 -1.02
CA TYR A 738 5.42 24.88 0.19
C TYR A 738 6.42 24.31 1.20
N ASP A 739 6.76 25.13 2.20
CA ASP A 739 7.57 24.77 3.34
C ASP A 739 6.74 24.74 4.62
N ARG A 740 6.98 23.75 5.47
CA ARG A 740 6.44 23.67 6.82
C ARG A 740 7.55 23.36 7.82
N ARG A 741 7.70 24.21 8.83
CA ARG A 741 8.73 24.10 9.86
C ARG A 741 8.08 23.90 11.22
N PHE A 742 8.56 22.92 11.97
CA PHE A 742 8.09 22.60 13.32
C PHE A 742 9.20 22.89 14.32
N TYR A 743 8.90 23.71 15.32
CA TYR A 743 9.77 24.01 16.46
C TYR A 743 9.05 23.59 17.73
N TYR A 744 9.40 22.41 18.23
CA TYR A 744 8.85 21.91 19.47
C TYR A 744 9.77 22.29 20.63
N LEU A 745 9.40 23.35 21.35
CA LEU A 745 10.06 23.83 22.55
C LEU A 745 9.60 22.97 23.74
N LYS A 746 10.53 22.16 24.24
CA LYS A 746 10.23 21.11 25.21
C LYS A 746 9.92 21.73 26.58
N PRO A 747 8.93 21.20 27.32
CA PRO A 747 8.14 20.00 26.99
C PRO A 747 6.73 20.28 26.45
N ASN A 748 6.36 21.53 26.08
CA ASN A 748 4.93 21.83 25.94
C ASN A 748 4.51 22.97 25.00
N ILE A 749 5.42 23.52 24.21
CA ILE A 749 5.07 24.54 23.20
C ILE A 749 5.52 24.05 21.83
N LEU A 750 4.57 23.88 20.90
CA LEU A 750 4.83 23.58 19.51
C LEU A 750 4.55 24.84 18.67
N ILE A 751 5.55 25.28 17.91
CA ILE A 751 5.43 26.38 16.95
C ILE A 751 5.53 25.81 15.55
N ILE A 752 4.59 26.17 14.68
CA ILE A 752 4.58 25.77 13.27
C ILE A 752 4.68 27.03 12.42
N LYS A 753 5.56 27.01 11.44
CA LYS A 753 5.67 28.05 10.42
C LYS A 753 5.33 27.47 9.06
N GLU A 754 4.31 28.02 8.44
CA GLU A 754 3.91 27.71 7.07
C GLU A 754 4.48 28.76 6.11
N ASP A 755 4.94 28.34 4.95
CA ASP A 755 5.25 29.22 3.81
C ASP A 755 4.76 28.52 2.55
N ILE A 756 3.57 28.89 2.08
CA ILE A 756 2.96 28.35 0.87
C ILE A 756 2.69 29.49 -0.13
N GLU A 757 3.12 29.29 -1.37
CA GLU A 757 2.95 30.25 -2.46
C GLU A 757 2.40 29.53 -3.69
N ALA A 758 1.28 30.02 -4.21
CA ALA A 758 0.69 29.53 -5.44
C ALA A 758 0.88 30.55 -6.57
N LEU A 759 1.18 30.06 -7.78
CA LEU A 759 1.25 30.89 -8.96
C LEU A 759 -0.17 31.32 -9.36
N PRO A 760 -0.45 32.64 -9.46
CA PRO A 760 -1.76 33.14 -9.89
C PRO A 760 -2.18 32.61 -11.27
N ASP A 761 -3.44 32.21 -11.41
CA ASP A 761 -4.03 31.89 -12.71
C ASP A 761 -4.56 33.17 -13.38
N ILE A 762 -3.76 33.72 -14.30
CA ILE A 762 -4.09 34.95 -15.01
C ILE A 762 -5.26 34.82 -15.99
N THR A 763 -5.71 33.59 -16.27
CA THR A 763 -6.84 33.33 -17.18
C THR A 763 -8.20 33.40 -16.48
N ARG A 764 -8.21 33.49 -15.14
CA ARG A 764 -9.43 33.60 -14.33
C ARG A 764 -9.43 34.91 -13.56
N GLU A 765 -10.50 35.68 -13.73
CA GLU A 765 -10.63 37.08 -13.26
C GLU A 765 -10.25 37.27 -11.79
N TYR A 766 -10.66 36.35 -10.91
CA TYR A 766 -10.40 36.46 -9.48
C TYR A 766 -9.09 35.82 -9.00
N HIS A 767 -8.45 34.96 -9.81
CA HIS A 767 -7.21 34.27 -9.42
C HIS A 767 -5.94 35.04 -9.78
N VAL A 768 -6.05 36.15 -10.51
CA VAL A 768 -4.94 37.10 -10.76
C VAL A 768 -4.34 37.63 -9.45
N TYR A 769 -5.18 37.78 -8.42
CA TYR A 769 -4.80 38.25 -7.09
C TYR A 769 -4.32 37.12 -6.16
N GLY A 770 -4.38 35.87 -6.62
CA GLY A 770 -4.06 34.68 -5.84
C GLY A 770 -5.31 33.90 -5.45
N TYR A 771 -5.23 33.16 -4.34
CA TYR A 771 -6.22 32.17 -3.93
C TYR A 771 -6.58 32.33 -2.44
N LYS A 772 -7.67 31.69 -2.00
CA LYS A 772 -7.97 31.54 -0.57
C LYS A 772 -7.28 30.31 -0.01
N TYR A 773 -6.55 30.49 1.08
CA TYR A 773 -5.89 29.40 1.79
C TYR A 773 -6.72 29.00 3.00
N LYS A 774 -6.86 27.70 3.21
CA LYS A 774 -7.48 27.11 4.40
C LYS A 774 -6.46 26.20 5.10
N TRP A 775 -6.07 26.56 6.32
CA TRP A 775 -5.30 25.71 7.21
C TRP A 775 -6.24 24.99 8.17
N ALA A 776 -6.07 23.67 8.32
CA ALA A 776 -6.96 22.89 9.15
C ALA A 776 -6.22 21.84 9.98
N PHE A 777 -6.79 21.51 11.14
CA PHE A 777 -6.35 20.39 11.95
C PHE A 777 -7.52 19.73 12.67
N ASN A 778 -7.34 18.47 13.06
CA ASN A 778 -8.37 17.63 13.63
C ASN A 778 -8.03 17.20 15.06
N SER A 779 -9.06 16.97 15.86
CA SER A 779 -8.98 16.49 17.24
C SER A 779 -10.15 15.55 17.55
N LYS A 780 -9.90 14.55 18.40
CA LYS A 780 -10.93 13.72 19.04
C LYS A 780 -11.40 14.29 20.38
N LEU A 781 -10.66 15.26 20.89
CA LEU A 781 -10.97 15.93 22.14
C LEU A 781 -11.89 17.12 21.86
N PRO A 782 -12.83 17.42 22.78
CA PRO A 782 -13.68 18.60 22.71
C PRO A 782 -12.90 19.86 22.36
N MET A 783 -13.40 20.59 21.36
CA MET A 783 -12.80 21.82 20.88
C MET A 783 -13.82 22.94 20.83
N VAL A 784 -13.43 24.12 21.30
CA VAL A 784 -14.22 25.35 21.20
C VAL A 784 -13.38 26.48 20.62
N LEU A 785 -14.05 27.47 20.03
CA LEU A 785 -13.44 28.69 19.52
C LEU A 785 -13.81 29.86 20.44
N GLU A 786 -12.80 30.52 21.00
CA GLU A 786 -12.98 31.70 21.86
C GLU A 786 -11.92 32.74 21.52
N ASN A 787 -12.32 34.00 21.28
CA ASN A 787 -11.40 35.11 20.98
C ASN A 787 -10.38 34.79 19.87
N ASN A 788 -10.82 34.15 18.78
CA ASN A 788 -9.97 33.69 17.66
C ASN A 788 -8.86 32.69 18.07
N LYS A 789 -9.08 31.94 19.16
CA LYS A 789 -8.20 30.87 19.64
C LYS A 789 -9.00 29.58 19.75
N PHE A 790 -8.41 28.48 19.30
CA PHE A 790 -9.00 27.16 19.52
C PHE A 790 -8.54 26.65 20.89
N ILE A 791 -9.50 26.20 21.69
CA ILE A 791 -9.27 25.61 23.01
C ILE A 791 -9.68 24.14 22.91
N ILE A 792 -8.74 23.25 23.23
CA ILE A 792 -8.93 21.80 23.20
C ILE A 792 -8.83 21.29 24.64
N GLU A 793 -9.90 20.67 25.12
CA GLU A 793 -9.99 20.19 26.49
C GLU A 793 -9.86 18.67 26.55
N GLY A 794 -8.72 18.20 27.06
CA GLY A 794 -8.43 16.78 27.27
C GLY A 794 -8.68 16.30 28.70
N ASN A 795 -8.41 15.02 28.96
CA ASN A 795 -8.56 14.45 30.30
C ASN A 795 -7.39 14.82 31.21
N TYR A 796 -6.22 15.04 30.63
CA TYR A 796 -4.96 15.27 31.34
C TYR A 796 -4.34 16.64 31.01
N SER A 797 -4.88 17.37 30.05
CA SER A 797 -4.34 18.64 29.58
C SER A 797 -5.41 19.57 29.02
N SER A 798 -5.05 20.85 28.96
CA SER A 798 -5.76 21.89 28.20
C SER A 798 -4.79 22.46 27.18
N THR A 799 -5.20 22.54 25.91
CA THR A 799 -4.36 23.05 24.82
C THR A 799 -4.99 24.27 24.16
N TYR A 800 -4.16 25.26 23.86
CA TYR A 800 -4.54 26.49 23.17
C TYR A 800 -3.79 26.58 21.85
N VAL A 801 -4.52 26.83 20.75
CA VAL A 801 -3.96 27.04 19.41
C VAL A 801 -4.26 28.46 18.96
N GLU A 802 -3.20 29.22 18.71
CA GLU A 802 -3.24 30.62 18.28
C GLU A 802 -2.52 30.78 16.94
N ILE A 803 -3.12 31.52 16.01
CA ILE A 803 -2.58 31.72 14.66
C ILE A 803 -2.30 33.20 14.44
N LEU A 804 -1.04 33.51 14.12
CA LEU A 804 -0.55 34.85 13.83
C LEU A 804 -0.36 34.99 12.32
N SER A 805 -1.03 35.96 11.71
CA SER A 805 -0.98 36.23 10.28
C SER A 805 -1.04 37.75 10.05
N GLN A 806 -0.37 38.22 9.00
CA GLN A 806 -0.53 39.59 8.51
C GLN A 806 -1.82 39.76 7.69
N ASN A 807 -2.31 38.67 7.11
CA ASN A 807 -3.59 38.64 6.39
C ASN A 807 -4.74 38.43 7.37
N GLU A 808 -5.90 39.00 7.06
CA GLU A 808 -7.12 38.76 7.83
C GLU A 808 -7.59 37.31 7.71
N LEU A 809 -8.02 36.76 8.86
CA LEU A 809 -8.41 35.36 9.00
C LEU A 809 -9.85 35.21 9.48
N GLU A 810 -10.50 34.14 9.05
CA GLU A 810 -11.75 33.64 9.58
C GLU A 810 -11.53 32.27 10.23
N TYR A 811 -12.21 32.03 11.35
CA TYR A 811 -12.02 30.84 12.19
C TYR A 811 -13.33 30.06 12.28
N LYS A 812 -13.24 28.74 12.21
CA LYS A 812 -14.40 27.84 12.32
C LYS A 812 -14.03 26.58 13.08
N VAL A 813 -14.97 26.08 13.88
CA VAL A 813 -14.93 24.72 14.42
C VAL A 813 -16.10 23.94 13.82
N ILE A 814 -15.81 22.80 13.21
CA ILE A 814 -16.79 21.87 12.70
C ILE A 814 -16.80 20.65 13.62
N GLN A 815 -18.00 20.26 14.04
CA GLN A 815 -18.23 19.01 14.74
C GLN A 815 -18.88 18.01 13.78
N THR A 816 -18.30 16.82 13.68
CA THR A 816 -18.82 15.72 12.86
C THR A 816 -19.10 14.53 13.77
N ASN A 817 -20.34 14.06 13.78
CA ASN A 817 -20.74 12.87 14.54
C ASN A 817 -20.67 11.65 13.63
N ILE A 818 -19.90 10.64 14.04
CA ILE A 818 -19.69 9.40 13.30
C ILE A 818 -19.92 8.22 14.26
N GLY A 819 -21.04 7.52 14.08
CA GLY A 819 -21.47 6.49 15.03
C GLY A 819 -21.56 7.06 16.44
N ASN A 820 -20.79 6.49 17.38
CA ASN A 820 -20.71 6.94 18.77
C ASN A 820 -19.57 7.94 19.04
N ASN A 821 -18.79 8.31 18.02
CA ASN A 821 -17.63 9.19 18.16
C ASN A 821 -17.94 10.60 17.64
N ILE A 822 -17.46 11.60 18.38
CA ILE A 822 -17.55 13.02 18.00
C ILE A 822 -16.15 13.47 17.58
N LEU A 823 -16.03 14.01 16.37
CA LEU A 823 -14.79 14.52 15.81
C LEU A 823 -14.88 16.04 15.65
N TYR A 824 -13.78 16.72 15.97
CA TYR A 824 -13.66 18.16 15.89
C TYR A 824 -12.62 18.54 14.83
N ARG A 825 -12.96 19.48 13.97
CA ARG A 825 -12.05 20.06 12.98
C ARG A 825 -12.02 21.57 13.16
N ALA A 826 -10.83 22.12 13.38
CA ALA A 826 -10.60 23.55 13.34
C ALA A 826 -10.15 23.94 11.94
N GLU A 827 -10.72 25.02 11.42
CA GLU A 827 -10.37 25.57 10.12
C GLU A 827 -10.11 27.08 10.24
N VAL A 828 -9.05 27.53 9.57
CA VAL A 828 -8.69 28.93 9.46
C VAL A 828 -8.48 29.30 8.01
N PHE A 829 -9.16 30.34 7.56
CA PHE A 829 -9.23 30.75 6.17
C PHE A 829 -8.75 32.18 5.99
N THR A 830 -8.09 32.46 4.87
CA THR A 830 -7.84 33.84 4.44
C THR A 830 -9.15 34.45 3.93
N LYS A 831 -9.49 35.66 4.40
CA LYS A 831 -10.70 36.35 3.92
C LYS A 831 -10.60 36.71 2.44
N GLU A 832 -9.43 37.19 2.06
CA GLU A 832 -9.12 37.67 0.71
C GLU A 832 -8.27 36.66 -0.08
N ASN A 833 -8.27 36.84 -1.40
CA ASN A 833 -7.37 36.12 -2.30
C ASN A 833 -5.97 36.69 -2.16
N ILE A 834 -5.00 35.84 -1.82
CA ILE A 834 -3.60 36.22 -1.66
C ILE A 834 -2.72 35.27 -2.44
N LYS A 835 -1.51 35.71 -2.83
CA LYS A 835 -0.56 34.87 -3.58
C LYS A 835 0.26 33.95 -2.68
N LYS A 836 0.43 34.35 -1.42
CA LYS A 836 1.31 33.72 -0.45
C LYS A 836 0.68 33.72 0.93
N PHE A 837 0.66 32.58 1.60
CA PHE A 837 0.15 32.43 2.96
C PHE A 837 1.27 31.98 3.90
N GLU A 838 1.50 32.77 4.94
CA GLU A 838 2.71 32.67 5.77
C GLU A 838 2.48 32.69 7.31
N PRO A 839 1.44 32.04 7.85
CA PRO A 839 1.12 32.14 9.27
C PRO A 839 2.18 31.50 10.19
N TRP A 840 2.22 32.00 11.43
CA TRP A 840 2.80 31.29 12.57
C TRP A 840 1.68 30.69 13.41
N VAL A 841 1.77 29.40 13.71
CA VAL A 841 0.84 28.71 14.60
C VAL A 841 1.56 28.40 15.91
N ILE A 842 0.93 28.72 17.03
CA ILE A 842 1.46 28.44 18.36
C ILE A 842 0.47 27.54 19.10
N VAL A 843 0.91 26.32 19.39
CA VAL A 843 0.19 25.30 20.14
C VAL A 843 0.81 25.18 21.53
N LYS A 844 0.03 25.45 22.57
CA LYS A 844 0.50 25.54 23.96
C LYS A 844 -0.28 24.56 24.82
N THR A 845 0.38 23.63 25.49
CA THR A 845 -0.29 22.62 26.30
C THR A 845 0.02 22.78 27.78
N MET A 846 -1.01 22.81 28.62
CA MET A 846 -0.90 22.81 30.08
C MET A 846 -1.36 21.47 30.65
N PRO A 847 -0.59 20.83 31.55
CA PRO A 847 -1.04 19.64 32.24
C PRO A 847 -2.06 19.97 33.34
N LYS A 848 -3.07 19.11 33.50
CA LYS A 848 -4.06 19.16 34.59
C LYS A 848 -3.49 18.53 35.86
N ASN A 849 -4.17 18.72 36.99
CA ASN A 849 -3.69 18.30 38.32
C ASN A 849 -3.52 16.78 38.48
N ASN A 850 -4.23 15.99 37.68
CA ASN A 850 -4.14 14.53 37.64
C ASN A 850 -2.89 14.00 36.90
N VAL A 851 -2.08 14.87 36.27
CA VAL A 851 -0.78 14.49 35.71
C VAL A 851 0.26 14.35 36.83
N PRO A 852 1.13 13.30 36.81
CA PRO A 852 2.22 13.13 37.76
C PRO A 852 3.05 14.39 37.97
N ILE A 853 3.35 14.69 39.25
CA ILE A 853 4.01 15.93 39.64
C ILE A 853 5.38 16.13 38.98
N ALA A 854 6.10 15.03 38.71
CA ALA A 854 7.40 15.06 38.04
C ALA A 854 7.33 15.63 36.61
N MET A 855 6.18 15.50 35.92
CA MET A 855 5.97 16.08 34.58
C MET A 855 5.36 17.48 34.62
N ARG A 856 4.69 17.83 35.72
CA ARG A 856 4.21 19.20 35.97
C ARG A 856 5.35 20.13 36.40
N ARG A 857 6.40 19.57 37.00
CA ARG A 857 7.66 20.26 37.28
C ARG A 857 8.44 20.35 35.97
N ASN A 858 8.89 21.55 35.57
CA ASN A 858 9.61 21.87 34.33
C ASN A 858 8.76 22.22 33.08
N ILE A 859 7.48 22.59 33.25
CA ILE A 859 6.71 23.16 32.13
C ILE A 859 7.20 24.56 31.76
N ILE A 860 7.20 24.90 30.47
CA ILE A 860 7.31 26.30 30.06
C ILE A 860 5.98 26.96 30.38
N ASN A 861 6.04 28.14 31.01
CA ASN A 861 4.85 28.93 31.30
C ASN A 861 4.12 29.27 29.99
N THR A 862 2.89 28.80 29.84
CA THR A 862 2.12 28.95 28.59
C THR A 862 1.42 30.31 28.48
N ASN A 863 1.57 31.20 29.47
CA ASN A 863 1.23 32.62 29.33
C ASN A 863 2.21 33.27 28.36
N ILE A 864 1.89 33.14 27.07
CA ILE A 864 2.71 33.66 25.98
C ILE A 864 2.21 35.06 25.60
N THR A 865 3.12 36.04 25.62
CA THR A 865 2.90 37.38 25.08
C THR A 865 3.70 37.51 23.80
N ILE A 866 3.03 37.80 22.67
CA ILE A 866 3.70 38.06 21.40
C ILE A 866 4.28 39.47 21.45
N ASN A 867 5.61 39.58 21.38
CA ASN A 867 6.28 40.88 21.35
C ASN A 867 6.23 41.47 19.93
N SER A 868 6.53 40.64 18.92
CA SER A 868 6.42 40.99 17.51
C SER A 868 6.49 39.74 16.63
N PHE A 869 5.92 39.82 15.43
CA PHE A 869 6.09 38.79 14.41
C PHE A 869 6.13 39.40 13.01
N THR A 870 6.81 38.71 12.10
CA THR A 870 6.89 39.00 10.65
C THR A 870 6.85 37.66 9.90
N SER A 871 6.93 37.65 8.57
CA SER A 871 7.03 36.40 7.80
C SER A 871 8.28 35.57 8.14
N THR A 872 9.34 36.18 8.66
CA THR A 872 10.63 35.49 8.92
C THR A 872 11.05 35.50 10.38
N ASN A 873 10.38 36.26 11.24
CA ASN A 873 10.71 36.39 12.66
C ASN A 873 9.49 36.21 13.55
N LEU A 874 9.66 35.50 14.67
CA LEU A 874 8.69 35.42 15.75
C LEU A 874 9.40 35.68 17.09
N ASN A 875 8.97 36.71 17.80
CA ASN A 875 9.49 37.08 19.11
C ASN A 875 8.37 37.09 20.14
N PHE A 876 8.54 36.33 21.23
CA PHE A 876 7.53 36.20 22.27
C PHE A 876 8.16 35.94 23.64
N LYS A 877 7.40 36.27 24.69
CA LYS A 877 7.71 35.91 26.08
C LYS A 877 6.85 34.74 26.51
N ALA A 878 7.42 33.76 27.19
CA ALA A 878 6.67 32.69 27.86
C ALA A 878 7.06 32.68 29.36
N GLY A 879 6.19 33.24 30.20
CA GLY A 879 6.57 33.60 31.58
C GLY A 879 7.65 34.69 31.61
N TYR A 880 8.82 34.40 32.19
CA TYR A 880 9.96 35.33 32.30
C TYR A 880 11.07 35.08 31.27
N LYS A 881 10.82 34.22 30.27
CA LYS A 881 11.80 33.85 29.24
C LYS A 881 11.43 34.50 27.93
N ASP A 882 12.39 35.17 27.31
CA ASP A 882 12.29 35.68 25.94
C ASP A 882 12.68 34.60 24.94
N TYR A 883 11.92 34.49 23.86
CA TYR A 883 12.14 33.58 22.75
C TYR A 883 12.17 34.37 21.45
N ASN A 884 13.15 34.07 20.61
CA ASN A 884 13.28 34.62 19.27
C ASN A 884 13.51 33.47 18.28
N ILE A 885 12.74 33.43 17.19
CA ILE A 885 12.94 32.51 16.08
C ILE A 885 13.09 33.36 14.82
N ASN A 886 14.27 33.31 14.20
CA ASN A 886 14.59 34.04 12.98
C ASN A 886 14.99 33.07 11.86
N ILE A 887 14.35 33.19 10.69
CA ILE A 887 14.55 32.34 9.50
C ILE A 887 15.38 33.06 8.41
N ALA A 888 15.70 34.36 8.57
CA ALA A 888 16.33 35.20 7.55
C ALA A 888 17.84 34.95 7.31
N ASN A 889 18.53 34.19 8.16
CA ASN A 889 19.98 33.96 8.06
C ASN A 889 20.35 32.76 7.16
N TYR A 890 19.92 32.82 5.89
CA TYR A 890 20.45 31.97 4.82
C TYR A 890 21.88 32.45 4.47
N LYS A 891 22.91 31.75 4.97
CA LYS A 891 24.26 31.87 4.40
C LYS A 891 24.38 30.89 3.25
N ASN A 892 24.34 31.40 2.02
CA ASN A 892 24.73 30.64 0.84
C ASN A 892 26.25 30.44 0.91
N THR A 893 26.72 29.27 1.35
CA THR A 893 28.14 28.90 1.19
C THR A 893 28.32 28.38 -0.23
N SER A 894 29.45 28.67 -0.85
CA SER A 894 29.73 28.36 -2.27
C SER A 894 29.77 26.87 -2.60
N ASP A 895 29.73 26.00 -1.58
CA ASP A 895 29.55 24.56 -1.74
C ASP A 895 28.08 24.20 -1.62
N ASN A 896 27.46 23.85 -2.75
CA ASN A 896 26.04 23.50 -2.91
C ASN A 896 25.54 22.30 -2.07
N THR A 897 26.39 21.75 -1.19
CA THR A 897 26.11 20.58 -0.34
C THR A 897 25.77 20.92 1.11
N ASN A 898 25.98 22.17 1.59
CA ASN A 898 25.72 22.55 2.98
C ASN A 898 24.90 23.85 3.08
N LYS A 899 23.56 23.73 2.96
CA LYS A 899 22.62 24.82 3.25
C LYS A 899 22.23 24.76 4.73
N ILE A 900 22.76 25.68 5.54
CA ILE A 900 22.49 25.72 6.99
C ILE A 900 21.34 26.69 7.26
N ASN A 901 20.17 26.19 7.67
CA ASN A 901 19.14 27.02 8.31
C ASN A 901 19.62 27.32 9.74
N ASN A 902 20.05 28.56 9.98
CA ASN A 902 20.45 28.97 11.33
C ASN A 902 19.21 29.33 12.14
N ILE A 903 18.82 28.45 13.07
CA ILE A 903 17.85 28.80 14.10
C ILE A 903 18.65 29.41 15.25
N VAL A 904 18.51 30.71 15.47
CA VAL A 904 19.06 31.35 16.67
C VAL A 904 18.00 31.26 17.75
N TYR A 905 18.13 30.28 18.64
CA TYR A 905 17.33 30.20 19.87
C TYR A 905 18.10 30.90 20.97
N THR A 906 17.53 31.94 21.57
CA THR A 906 18.09 32.60 22.75
C THR A 906 17.16 32.44 23.94
N GLU A 907 17.69 31.95 25.07
CA GLU A 907 17.01 31.93 26.36
C GLU A 907 17.91 32.64 27.38
N ASN A 908 17.47 33.80 27.89
CA ASN A 908 18.09 34.54 29.01
C ASN A 908 19.64 34.54 29.08
N ARG A 909 20.30 35.01 28.01
CA ARG A 909 21.76 35.16 27.77
C ARG A 909 22.48 33.98 27.12
N GLU A 910 21.88 32.81 26.97
CA GLU A 910 22.44 31.72 26.16
C GLU A 910 21.95 31.83 24.72
N SER A 911 22.84 32.12 23.78
CA SER A 911 22.56 32.04 22.34
C SER A 911 22.94 30.64 21.85
N VAL A 912 21.95 29.83 21.53
CA VAL A 912 22.17 28.53 20.87
C VAL A 912 21.89 28.73 19.39
N ILE A 913 22.96 28.81 18.59
CA ILE A 913 22.85 28.72 17.14
C ILE A 913 22.73 27.24 16.81
N ILE A 914 21.54 26.82 16.39
CA ILE A 914 21.30 25.45 15.94
C ILE A 914 21.45 25.48 14.43
N SER A 915 22.61 25.03 13.95
CA SER A 915 22.84 24.74 12.53
C SER A 915 22.20 23.40 12.20
N SER A 916 21.14 23.38 11.38
CA SER A 916 20.65 22.13 10.81
C SER A 916 21.59 21.66 9.69
N TYR A 917 22.12 20.44 9.79
CA TYR A 917 22.84 19.74 8.71
C TYR A 917 21.90 18.92 7.85
#